data_AF-A0A8U0V0U4-F1
#
_entry.id   AF-A0A8U0V0U4-F1
#
_cell.length_a   1.000
_cell.length_b   1.000
_cell.length_c   1.000
_cell.angle_alpha   90.00
_cell.angle_beta   90.00
_cell.angle_gamma   90.00
#
_symmetry.space_group_name_H-M   'P 1'
#
loop_
_entity.id
_entity.type
_entity.pdbx_description
1 polymer ?
#
loop_
_entity_poly.entity_id
_entity_poly.type
_entity_poly.pdbx_seq_one_letter_code
_entity_poly.pdbx_strand_id
1 'polypeptide(L)'
;MADEEGPTVELRQRKKLKSSENKESVKEEKISDTPIPERAPKRSHMTFSQHVSLDSFGCGSFKVFLVFSDLDSSEEYWSDVLFQRFAKIFIGCLAAVTSGMMYALYLSAYHERKFWFSNRQELEREITFQGDSAIYYSYYKDMLKAPSFERGVYELTHNNKTVSLKTINAVQQMSLYPELIASVLYQATGSNEIIEPVYFYIGIVFGLQGIYVTALFVTSWLMSGTWLAGMLTVAWFIINRVDTTRIEYSIPLRENWALPYFACQIAALTGYLKSNLNTYGERFCYLLMSASTYTFMMMWEYSHYLLFLQAISLFLLDSFSLEQSDKVHEVYKIYIFSLFLGYLLQFENSALLVSPLLSLVVALMLAKCLQLNVKKGTFIAKIMKVINFYLVCTLTVTLNIIMKMFVPHRENGHMLKFLEVKFGLNMTKNFTMNWLLCQESLQAPSQDFFLRLTQSSLLPFYILVLIICFLSMMQVIFRRIGGKSLKETITLEDGRIGGRPEIIYHVIHTILLGSLAMVIEGLKYLWTPYVCMLAAFGVCSPELWMTLFKWLRLRTVHPVLLALILSMAVPTIIGLSLWKEFFPRLMTELMELQEFYDPDTVELMTWIKRQAPVAAVFAGSPQLMGAIKLCTGWMVTSLPLYNDDDLLKRNENIYQIYSKRSAEDIYKILTSYKANYLIVEDAICNEVGTTRGCRVKDLLDIANGHVVCEEGDKLTYSKYGRFCHEVKINYSPYVNYFTRVYWNRSYFVYKINTVISFQS
;
A
#
# COMPACT_ATOMS: atom_id res chain seq x y z
N MET A 1 44.46 -22.88 9.99
CA MET A 1 45.86 -23.07 9.55
C MET A 1 45.92 -22.63 8.11
N ALA A 2 46.76 -21.61 7.85
CA ALA A 2 47.27 -21.10 6.58
C ALA A 2 46.29 -20.52 5.52
N ASP A 3 46.17 -19.19 5.56
CA ASP A 3 46.42 -18.17 4.52
C ASP A 3 46.49 -18.57 3.04
N GLU A 4 45.82 -17.76 2.19
CA GLU A 4 46.48 -17.08 1.05
C GLU A 4 45.65 -15.87 0.54
N GLU A 5 46.33 -14.73 0.38
CA GLU A 5 45.83 -13.42 -0.07
C GLU A 5 46.00 -13.21 -1.59
N GLY A 6 45.04 -12.49 -2.21
CA GLY A 6 45.25 -11.53 -3.31
C GLY A 6 45.63 -12.06 -4.72
N PRO A 7 45.33 -11.32 -5.81
CA PRO A 7 45.53 -9.87 -5.89
C PRO A 7 44.39 -9.03 -6.49
N THR A 8 44.48 -7.74 -6.18
CA THR A 8 43.73 -6.59 -6.67
C THR A 8 44.08 -6.20 -8.11
N VAL A 9 43.09 -5.75 -8.90
CA VAL A 9 43.29 -5.20 -10.25
C VAL A 9 42.78 -3.76 -10.30
N GLU A 10 43.70 -2.82 -10.51
CA GLU A 10 43.46 -1.40 -10.83
C GLU A 10 42.89 -1.23 -12.26
N LEU A 11 41.92 -0.33 -12.44
CA LEU A 11 41.47 0.15 -13.75
C LEU A 11 41.61 1.69 -13.86
N ARG A 12 42.82 2.07 -14.29
CA ARG A 12 43.23 3.19 -15.16
C ARG A 12 42.17 4.27 -15.51
N GLN A 13 42.38 5.46 -14.96
CA GLN A 13 41.78 6.73 -15.40
C GLN A 13 42.22 7.10 -16.84
N ARG A 14 41.27 7.48 -17.70
CA ARG A 14 41.54 8.17 -18.98
C ARG A 14 41.25 9.68 -18.84
N LYS A 15 42.30 10.47 -18.99
CA LYS A 15 42.31 11.93 -19.18
C LYS A 15 41.54 12.32 -20.46
N LYS A 16 40.67 13.33 -20.39
CA LYS A 16 40.21 14.09 -21.57
C LYS A 16 41.02 15.40 -21.69
N LEU A 17 41.50 15.64 -22.91
CA LEU A 17 42.24 16.83 -23.34
C LEU A 17 41.33 18.08 -23.40
N LYS A 18 41.93 19.24 -23.10
CA LYS A 18 41.44 20.59 -23.39
C LYS A 18 41.93 21.06 -24.77
N SER A 19 41.10 21.83 -25.49
CA SER A 19 41.46 22.94 -26.40
C SER A 19 40.42 24.06 -26.16
N SER A 20 40.74 25.31 -25.79
CA SER A 20 41.24 26.46 -26.58
C SER A 20 40.44 26.66 -27.88
N GLU A 21 39.90 27.83 -28.27
CA GLU A 21 40.28 29.23 -28.03
C GLU A 21 39.21 30.24 -28.56
N ASN A 22 39.37 31.53 -28.19
CA ASN A 22 38.81 32.82 -28.69
C ASN A 22 37.34 33.24 -28.37
N LYS A 23 37.02 34.35 -27.66
CA LYS A 23 37.41 35.80 -27.60
C LYS A 23 36.86 36.68 -28.75
N GLU A 24 35.96 37.62 -28.37
CA GLU A 24 35.87 39.08 -28.68
C GLU A 24 34.43 39.57 -28.38
N SER A 25 34.08 40.84 -28.13
CA SER A 25 34.65 42.02 -27.45
C SER A 25 33.54 43.12 -27.40
N VAL A 26 33.38 43.77 -26.23
CA VAL A 26 33.12 45.21 -25.95
C VAL A 26 32.01 46.01 -26.68
N LYS A 27 31.06 46.65 -25.94
CA LYS A 27 30.95 48.13 -25.74
C LYS A 27 29.76 48.59 -24.87
N GLU A 28 30.08 49.58 -24.02
CA GLU A 28 29.24 50.40 -23.14
C GLU A 28 28.42 51.47 -23.89
N GLU A 29 27.34 51.99 -23.28
CA GLU A 29 27.16 53.44 -23.06
C GLU A 29 26.08 53.75 -21.99
N LYS A 30 26.09 55.01 -21.51
CA LYS A 30 25.72 55.54 -20.18
C LYS A 30 24.80 56.78 -20.34
N ILE A 31 24.37 57.40 -19.22
CA ILE A 31 23.84 58.81 -19.05
C ILE A 31 22.28 58.95 -19.11
N SER A 32 21.53 59.74 -18.31
CA SER A 32 21.65 60.48 -17.02
C SER A 32 20.27 61.10 -16.63
N ASP A 33 20.03 61.29 -15.33
CA ASP A 33 19.41 62.44 -14.59
C ASP A 33 18.09 63.15 -15.00
N THR A 34 17.11 63.13 -14.04
CA THR A 34 16.16 64.15 -13.44
C THR A 34 15.52 65.30 -14.29
N PRO A 35 14.45 66.06 -13.87
CA PRO A 35 13.83 66.29 -12.53
C PRO A 35 12.27 66.42 -12.45
N ILE A 36 11.77 66.79 -11.26
CA ILE A 36 10.39 67.06 -10.76
C ILE A 36 9.82 68.42 -11.28
N PRO A 37 8.49 68.68 -11.25
CA PRO A 37 7.94 69.69 -10.30
C PRO A 37 6.50 69.44 -9.74
N GLU A 38 6.19 70.21 -8.68
CA GLU A 38 4.99 70.31 -7.83
C GLU A 38 3.67 70.79 -8.49
N ARG A 39 2.50 70.52 -7.85
CA ARG A 39 1.52 71.56 -7.42
C ARG A 39 0.32 71.02 -6.60
N ALA A 40 -0.04 71.80 -5.55
CA ALA A 40 -1.29 71.72 -4.78
C ALA A 40 -2.43 72.58 -5.41
N PRO A 41 -3.69 72.46 -4.91
CA PRO A 41 -4.29 73.54 -4.09
C PRO A 41 -5.16 72.97 -2.92
N LYS A 42 -5.11 73.47 -1.67
CA LYS A 42 -5.57 74.73 -1.02
C LYS A 42 -7.08 74.83 -0.65
N ARG A 43 -7.27 75.14 0.65
CA ARG A 43 -8.39 75.82 1.38
C ARG A 43 -9.62 74.96 1.71
N SER A 44 -10.25 75.08 2.88
CA SER A 44 -10.43 76.25 3.78
C SER A 44 -10.89 75.86 5.20
N HIS A 45 -10.41 76.64 6.19
CA HIS A 45 -11.07 77.21 7.40
C HIS A 45 -12.03 76.30 8.24
N MET A 46 -12.03 76.30 9.58
CA MET A 46 -11.92 77.43 10.50
C MET A 46 -11.68 76.95 11.95
N THR A 47 -11.01 77.82 12.69
CA THR A 47 -10.60 77.88 14.10
C THR A 47 -11.68 77.76 15.19
N PHE A 48 -11.28 77.29 16.39
CA PHE A 48 -11.26 77.94 17.75
C PHE A 48 -11.39 76.82 18.81
N SER A 49 -10.45 76.52 19.73
CA SER A 49 -9.77 77.26 20.82
C SER A 49 -10.24 76.77 22.20
N GLN A 50 -9.33 76.86 23.17
CA GLN A 50 -9.48 76.75 24.64
C GLN A 50 -9.46 75.34 25.25
N HIS A 51 -8.84 75.04 26.40
CA HIS A 51 -7.82 75.66 27.27
C HIS A 51 -7.46 74.57 28.32
N VAL A 52 -6.18 74.45 28.73
CA VAL A 52 -5.66 74.30 30.14
C VAL A 52 -6.25 73.13 31.01
N SER A 53 -5.49 72.18 31.58
CA SER A 53 -4.40 72.29 32.56
C SER A 53 -3.72 70.93 32.85
N LEU A 54 -2.50 71.00 33.39
CA LEU A 54 -1.72 69.94 34.07
C LEU A 54 -2.48 69.26 35.24
N ASP A 55 -2.30 67.94 35.47
CA ASP A 55 -1.37 67.39 36.48
C ASP A 55 -1.57 65.87 36.79
N SER A 56 -0.43 65.22 37.09
CA SER A 56 -0.22 64.05 37.97
C SER A 56 -0.38 62.58 37.47
N PHE A 57 0.80 61.91 37.42
CA PHE A 57 1.17 60.58 37.94
C PHE A 57 0.27 59.33 37.74
N GLY A 58 0.86 58.27 37.16
CA GLY A 58 0.50 56.88 37.50
C GLY A 58 0.82 55.83 36.42
N CYS A 59 1.93 55.12 36.57
CA CYS A 59 2.31 53.97 35.75
C CYS A 59 1.33 52.78 36.00
N GLY A 60 0.79 52.16 34.94
CA GLY A 60 0.06 50.90 35.05
C GLY A 60 -0.70 50.45 33.81
N SER A 61 -0.28 49.30 33.26
CA SER A 61 -1.03 48.41 32.34
C SER A 61 -1.39 48.93 30.95
N PHE A 62 -0.59 48.54 29.96
CA PHE A 62 -1.01 48.48 28.55
C PHE A 62 -2.14 47.46 28.39
N LYS A 63 -3.39 47.94 28.44
CA LYS A 63 -4.58 47.23 27.97
C LYS A 63 -4.99 47.85 26.65
N VAL A 64 -4.82 47.06 25.60
CA VAL A 64 -5.44 47.24 24.28
C VAL A 64 -6.95 47.36 24.48
N PHE A 65 -7.53 48.50 24.07
CA PHE A 65 -8.87 48.64 23.50
C PHE A 65 -9.04 50.12 23.11
N LEU A 66 -8.84 50.43 21.82
CA LEU A 66 -9.45 51.61 21.20
C LEU A 66 -10.36 51.09 20.11
N VAL A 67 -11.64 51.41 20.26
CA VAL A 67 -12.74 51.05 19.39
C VAL A 67 -13.30 52.36 18.82
N PHE A 68 -13.62 52.30 17.53
CA PHE A 68 -14.33 53.27 16.68
C PHE A 68 -13.57 54.50 16.18
N SER A 69 -12.92 54.32 15.04
CA SER A 69 -13.21 55.07 13.80
C SER A 69 -12.61 54.28 12.65
N ASP A 70 -13.36 53.32 12.11
CA ASP A 70 -13.10 52.67 10.82
C ASP A 70 -14.17 51.60 10.56
N LEU A 71 -15.21 51.95 9.83
CA LEU A 71 -16.07 50.95 9.19
C LEU A 71 -15.53 50.57 7.79
N ASP A 72 -14.73 51.43 7.15
CA ASP A 72 -14.11 51.20 5.84
C ASP A 72 -12.84 50.32 5.91
N SER A 73 -12.00 50.42 6.95
CA SER A 73 -10.78 49.58 7.06
C SER A 73 -11.04 48.14 7.49
N SER A 74 -12.28 47.85 7.94
CA SER A 74 -12.68 46.47 8.27
C SER A 74 -12.90 45.63 7.02
N GLU A 75 -13.52 46.19 5.96
CA GLU A 75 -13.81 45.48 4.71
C GLU A 75 -12.54 45.11 3.94
N GLU A 76 -11.55 46.02 3.87
CA GLU A 76 -10.23 45.75 3.28
C GLU A 76 -9.44 44.69 4.07
N TYR A 77 -9.46 44.75 5.40
CA TYR A 77 -8.78 43.75 6.24
C TYR A 77 -9.42 42.34 6.12
N TRP A 78 -10.75 42.25 6.08
CA TRP A 78 -11.45 40.99 5.84
C TRP A 78 -11.18 40.44 4.43
N SER A 79 -11.09 41.32 3.42
CA SER A 79 -10.70 40.97 2.06
C SER A 79 -9.28 40.37 2.00
N ASP A 80 -8.30 40.98 2.66
CA ASP A 80 -6.92 40.50 2.70
C ASP A 80 -6.76 39.15 3.40
N VAL A 81 -7.45 38.95 4.54
CA VAL A 81 -7.42 37.67 5.27
C VAL A 81 -8.10 36.55 4.46
N LEU A 82 -9.21 36.85 3.80
CA LEU A 82 -9.89 35.91 2.90
C LEU A 82 -9.00 35.59 1.68
N PHE A 83 -8.33 36.58 1.11
CA PHE A 83 -7.41 36.41 -0.01
C PHE A 83 -6.22 35.53 0.38
N GLN A 84 -5.59 35.77 1.53
CA GLN A 84 -4.49 34.92 2.02
C GLN A 84 -4.94 33.47 2.28
N ARG A 85 -6.13 33.28 2.85
CA ARG A 85 -6.69 31.94 3.09
C ARG A 85 -7.01 31.23 1.78
N PHE A 86 -7.58 31.94 0.81
CA PHE A 86 -7.85 31.42 -0.53
C PHE A 86 -6.55 31.07 -1.25
N ALA A 87 -5.56 31.96 -1.27
CA ALA A 87 -4.26 31.72 -1.88
C ALA A 87 -3.56 30.49 -1.27
N LYS A 88 -3.60 30.33 0.06
CA LYS A 88 -3.03 29.16 0.74
C LYS A 88 -3.72 27.86 0.34
N ILE A 89 -5.05 27.86 0.21
CA ILE A 89 -5.81 26.68 -0.26
C ILE A 89 -5.52 26.41 -1.73
N PHE A 90 -5.54 27.43 -2.57
CA PHE A 90 -5.27 27.30 -4.01
C PHE A 90 -3.87 26.75 -4.29
N ILE A 91 -2.83 27.33 -3.67
CA ILE A 91 -1.45 26.85 -3.79
C ILE A 91 -1.30 25.42 -3.29
N GLY A 92 -1.91 25.09 -2.14
CA GLY A 92 -1.83 23.73 -1.61
C GLY A 92 -2.56 22.71 -2.49
N CYS A 93 -3.71 23.05 -3.06
CA CYS A 93 -4.42 22.19 -4.01
C CYS A 93 -3.61 22.01 -5.30
N LEU A 94 -3.05 23.09 -5.85
CA LEU A 94 -2.16 23.02 -7.01
C LEU A 94 -0.97 22.11 -6.72
N ALA A 95 -0.28 22.31 -5.59
CA ALA A 95 0.85 21.49 -5.16
C ALA A 95 0.48 20.00 -5.00
N ALA A 96 -0.71 19.71 -4.46
CA ALA A 96 -1.19 18.35 -4.25
C ALA A 96 -1.44 17.63 -5.59
N VAL A 97 -2.06 18.31 -6.55
CA VAL A 97 -2.35 17.78 -7.89
C VAL A 97 -1.05 17.62 -8.68
N THR A 98 -0.18 18.63 -8.68
CA THR A 98 1.11 18.54 -9.38
C THR A 98 1.98 17.44 -8.80
N SER A 99 2.00 17.25 -7.47
CA SER A 99 2.78 16.18 -6.85
C SER A 99 2.30 14.78 -7.25
N GLY A 100 0.98 14.55 -7.25
CA GLY A 100 0.40 13.28 -7.69
C GLY A 100 0.64 13.02 -9.18
N MET A 101 0.45 14.03 -10.02
CA MET A 101 0.70 13.93 -11.46
C MET A 101 2.17 13.66 -11.76
N MET A 102 3.09 14.37 -11.11
CA MET A 102 4.54 14.14 -11.24
C MET A 102 4.92 12.72 -10.80
N TYR A 103 4.27 12.17 -9.76
CA TYR A 103 4.53 10.80 -9.34
C TYR A 103 4.03 9.76 -10.37
N ALA A 104 2.85 9.96 -10.95
CA ALA A 104 2.34 9.09 -12.02
C ALA A 104 3.26 9.13 -13.26
N LEU A 105 3.74 10.32 -13.65
CA LEU A 105 4.72 10.48 -14.72
C LEU A 105 6.07 9.85 -14.39
N TYR A 106 6.53 9.99 -13.14
CA TYR A 106 7.74 9.32 -12.66
C TYR A 106 7.63 7.80 -12.79
N LEU A 107 6.51 7.20 -12.36
CA LEU A 107 6.27 5.76 -12.50
C LEU A 107 6.28 5.30 -13.95
N SER A 108 5.63 6.07 -14.84
CA SER A 108 5.63 5.79 -16.27
C SER A 108 7.04 5.86 -16.86
N ALA A 109 7.81 6.91 -16.55
CA ALA A 109 9.18 7.06 -17.03
C ALA A 109 10.11 5.98 -16.46
N TYR A 110 9.99 5.66 -15.17
CA TYR A 110 10.76 4.62 -14.51
C TYR A 110 10.48 3.24 -15.13
N HIS A 111 9.21 2.91 -15.35
CA HIS A 111 8.80 1.67 -16.00
C HIS A 111 9.36 1.56 -17.43
N GLU A 112 9.26 2.64 -18.22
CA GLU A 112 9.81 2.68 -19.56
C GLU A 112 11.32 2.46 -19.57
N ARG A 113 12.06 3.08 -18.65
CA ARG A 113 13.52 2.94 -18.55
C ARG A 113 13.98 1.58 -18.04
N LYS A 114 13.24 1.00 -17.08
CA LYS A 114 13.55 -0.29 -16.45
C LYS A 114 13.33 -1.49 -17.39
N PHE A 115 12.33 -1.41 -18.26
CA PHE A 115 11.96 -2.51 -19.15
C PHE A 115 12.23 -2.22 -20.63
N TRP A 116 12.67 -1.01 -20.98
CA TRP A 116 12.72 -0.53 -22.35
C TRP A 116 11.42 -0.83 -23.11
N PHE A 117 10.31 -0.52 -22.45
CA PHE A 117 9.02 -1.13 -22.72
C PHE A 117 8.45 -0.76 -24.10
N SER A 118 8.62 0.48 -24.55
CA SER A 118 8.12 0.96 -25.87
C SER A 118 8.78 0.31 -27.08
N ASN A 119 10.04 -0.11 -26.97
CA ASN A 119 10.80 -0.63 -28.10
C ASN A 119 10.69 -2.16 -28.24
N ARG A 120 9.90 -2.81 -27.38
CA ARG A 120 9.78 -4.27 -27.31
C ARG A 120 8.54 -4.80 -28.01
N GLN A 121 8.68 -6.03 -28.49
CA GLN A 121 7.55 -6.75 -29.07
C GLN A 121 6.51 -7.09 -27.99
N GLU A 122 5.25 -7.30 -28.41
CA GLU A 122 4.14 -7.61 -27.50
C GLU A 122 4.46 -8.80 -26.58
N LEU A 123 5.05 -9.87 -27.12
CA LEU A 123 5.41 -11.05 -26.34
C LEU A 123 6.42 -10.73 -25.23
N GLU A 124 7.44 -9.92 -25.53
CA GLU A 124 8.47 -9.54 -24.55
C GLU A 124 7.91 -8.62 -23.48
N ARG A 125 6.96 -7.74 -23.84
CA ARG A 125 6.20 -6.91 -22.91
C ARG A 125 5.31 -7.75 -22.00
N GLU A 126 4.74 -8.84 -22.50
CA GLU A 126 3.90 -9.73 -21.70
C GLU A 126 4.70 -10.54 -20.68
N ILE A 127 5.93 -10.91 -21.01
CA ILE A 127 6.82 -11.64 -20.11
C ILE A 127 7.21 -10.82 -18.87
N THR A 128 7.11 -9.48 -18.93
CA THR A 128 7.34 -8.64 -17.73
C THR A 128 6.24 -8.80 -16.67
N PHE A 129 5.06 -9.30 -17.04
CA PHE A 129 4.04 -9.68 -16.07
C PHE A 129 4.32 -11.09 -15.56
N GLN A 130 4.69 -11.20 -14.28
CA GLN A 130 4.98 -12.49 -13.63
C GLN A 130 3.92 -12.85 -12.59
N GLY A 131 3.78 -14.15 -12.31
CA GLY A 131 2.86 -14.66 -11.28
C GLY A 131 1.41 -14.24 -11.51
N ASP A 132 0.77 -13.71 -10.46
CA ASP A 132 -0.65 -13.31 -10.47
C ASP A 132 -0.93 -12.21 -11.50
N SER A 133 0.04 -11.31 -11.70
CA SER A 133 -0.10 -10.21 -12.63
C SER A 133 -0.27 -10.65 -14.07
N ALA A 134 0.36 -11.78 -14.45
CA ALA A 134 0.17 -12.36 -15.76
C ALA A 134 -1.27 -12.81 -15.96
N ILE A 135 -1.85 -13.43 -14.93
CA ILE A 135 -3.23 -13.95 -14.96
C ILE A 135 -4.25 -12.81 -15.02
N TYR A 136 -4.10 -11.76 -14.21
CA TYR A 136 -4.99 -10.59 -14.27
C TYR A 136 -5.00 -9.96 -15.66
N TYR A 137 -3.81 -9.71 -16.22
CA TYR A 137 -3.71 -9.13 -17.55
C TYR A 137 -4.26 -10.07 -18.64
N SER A 138 -4.12 -11.39 -18.47
CA SER A 138 -4.69 -12.37 -19.42
C SER A 138 -6.23 -12.29 -19.49
N TYR A 139 -6.91 -12.10 -18.35
CA TYR A 139 -8.36 -11.96 -18.33
C TYR A 139 -8.85 -10.62 -18.87
N TYR A 140 -8.08 -9.55 -18.66
CA TYR A 140 -8.34 -8.28 -19.32
C TYR A 140 -8.28 -8.44 -20.85
N LYS A 141 -7.28 -9.15 -21.39
CA LYS A 141 -7.22 -9.48 -22.83
C LYS A 141 -8.42 -10.31 -23.28
N ASP A 142 -8.86 -11.29 -22.49
CA ASP A 142 -10.02 -12.11 -22.82
C ASP A 142 -11.31 -11.27 -22.89
N MET A 143 -11.49 -10.30 -21.99
CA MET A 143 -12.59 -9.34 -22.04
C MET A 143 -12.58 -8.49 -23.31
N LEU A 144 -11.40 -8.04 -23.74
CA LEU A 144 -11.28 -7.23 -24.96
C LEU A 144 -11.50 -8.03 -26.25
N LYS A 145 -11.24 -9.34 -26.23
CA LYS A 145 -11.49 -10.24 -27.37
C LYS A 145 -12.95 -10.70 -27.45
N ALA A 146 -13.70 -10.59 -26.37
CA ALA A 146 -15.10 -11.03 -26.34
C ALA A 146 -15.96 -10.15 -27.27
N PRO A 147 -16.97 -10.73 -27.95
CA PRO A 147 -17.82 -9.99 -28.88
C PRO A 147 -18.73 -8.96 -28.20
N SER A 148 -19.01 -9.14 -26.90
CA SER A 148 -19.76 -8.19 -26.08
C SER A 148 -19.31 -8.29 -24.62
N PHE A 149 -19.52 -7.21 -23.85
CA PHE A 149 -19.16 -7.18 -22.43
C PHE A 149 -19.87 -8.28 -21.62
N GLU A 150 -21.18 -8.44 -21.81
CA GLU A 150 -21.97 -9.50 -21.15
C GLU A 150 -21.43 -10.90 -21.49
N ARG A 151 -21.09 -11.13 -22.76
CA ARG A 151 -20.50 -12.41 -23.17
C ARG A 151 -19.13 -12.63 -22.54
N GLY A 152 -18.29 -11.59 -22.46
CA GLY A 152 -17.00 -11.64 -21.77
C GLY A 152 -17.14 -12.02 -20.30
N VAL A 153 -18.04 -11.35 -19.57
CA VAL A 153 -18.33 -11.68 -18.16
C VAL A 153 -18.85 -13.11 -18.02
N TYR A 154 -19.73 -13.57 -18.92
CA TYR A 154 -20.20 -14.95 -18.92
C TYR A 154 -19.04 -15.96 -19.14
N GLU A 155 -18.14 -15.70 -20.08
CA GLU A 155 -17.00 -16.58 -20.34
C GLU A 155 -15.97 -16.61 -19.20
N LEU A 156 -15.81 -15.50 -18.46
CA LEU A 156 -14.96 -15.45 -17.26
C LEU A 156 -15.60 -16.12 -16.04
N THR A 157 -16.92 -16.03 -15.89
CA THR A 157 -17.66 -16.69 -14.79
C THR A 157 -17.77 -18.20 -15.00
N HIS A 158 -17.75 -18.67 -16.25
CA HIS A 158 -17.79 -20.09 -16.62
C HIS A 158 -16.49 -20.50 -17.34
N ASN A 159 -15.34 -20.11 -16.78
CA ASN A 159 -14.06 -20.30 -17.45
C ASN A 159 -13.60 -21.75 -17.35
N ASN A 160 -13.64 -22.47 -18.48
CA ASN A 160 -13.09 -23.81 -18.64
C ASN A 160 -11.83 -23.85 -19.54
N LYS A 161 -11.31 -22.68 -19.93
CA LYS A 161 -10.20 -22.51 -20.88
C LYS A 161 -8.86 -22.24 -20.18
N THR A 162 -8.87 -21.85 -18.91
CA THR A 162 -7.65 -21.55 -18.15
C THR A 162 -7.06 -22.80 -17.53
N VAL A 163 -7.83 -23.48 -16.67
CA VAL A 163 -7.35 -24.61 -15.87
C VAL A 163 -7.92 -25.92 -16.40
N SER A 164 -7.08 -26.92 -16.67
CA SER A 164 -7.56 -28.20 -17.18
C SER A 164 -8.48 -28.90 -16.18
N LEU A 165 -9.55 -29.53 -16.70
CA LEU A 165 -10.54 -30.29 -15.94
C LEU A 165 -11.35 -29.50 -14.89
N LYS A 166 -11.21 -28.17 -14.81
CA LYS A 166 -11.94 -27.34 -13.84
C LYS A 166 -12.64 -26.19 -14.57
N THR A 167 -13.89 -25.93 -14.20
CA THR A 167 -14.56 -24.67 -14.57
C THR A 167 -14.46 -23.76 -13.36
N ILE A 168 -13.88 -22.57 -13.54
CA ILE A 168 -13.69 -21.59 -12.46
C ILE A 168 -14.53 -20.36 -12.73
N ASN A 169 -15.13 -19.81 -11.66
CA ASN A 169 -15.66 -18.46 -11.69
C ASN A 169 -14.51 -17.50 -11.42
N ALA A 170 -13.79 -17.14 -12.49
CA ALA A 170 -12.60 -16.29 -12.38
C ALA A 170 -12.94 -14.92 -11.79
N VAL A 171 -14.11 -14.36 -12.12
CA VAL A 171 -14.55 -13.05 -11.64
C VAL A 171 -14.66 -13.02 -10.12
N GLN A 172 -15.36 -14.00 -9.54
CA GLN A 172 -15.55 -14.10 -8.10
C GLN A 172 -14.25 -14.52 -7.39
N GLN A 173 -13.58 -15.55 -7.89
CA GLN A 173 -12.43 -16.16 -7.22
C GLN A 173 -11.19 -15.27 -7.20
N MET A 174 -11.03 -14.38 -8.18
CA MET A 174 -9.86 -13.49 -8.30
C MET A 174 -10.21 -12.00 -8.19
N SER A 175 -11.46 -11.69 -7.81
CA SER A 175 -11.98 -10.32 -7.72
C SER A 175 -11.64 -9.47 -8.97
N LEU A 176 -12.06 -9.92 -10.17
CA LEU A 176 -11.67 -9.30 -11.46
C LEU A 176 -12.36 -7.94 -11.76
N TYR A 177 -12.93 -7.27 -10.76
CA TYR A 177 -13.57 -5.96 -10.93
C TYR A 177 -12.66 -4.90 -11.57
N PRO A 178 -11.36 -4.80 -11.21
CA PRO A 178 -10.45 -3.87 -11.88
C PRO A 178 -10.35 -4.10 -13.38
N GLU A 179 -10.23 -5.36 -13.83
CA GLU A 179 -10.12 -5.71 -15.25
C GLU A 179 -11.43 -5.49 -15.99
N LEU A 180 -12.58 -5.81 -15.37
CA LEU A 180 -13.89 -5.52 -15.94
C LEU A 180 -14.08 -4.01 -16.16
N ILE A 181 -13.78 -3.19 -15.15
CA ILE A 181 -13.87 -1.73 -15.24
C ILE A 181 -12.89 -1.19 -16.27
N ALA A 182 -11.65 -1.66 -16.27
CA ALA A 182 -10.65 -1.25 -17.26
C ALA A 182 -11.09 -1.59 -18.68
N SER A 183 -11.72 -2.75 -18.91
CA SER A 183 -12.21 -3.15 -20.24
C SER A 183 -13.32 -2.24 -20.75
N VAL A 184 -14.26 -1.85 -19.87
CA VAL A 184 -15.32 -0.90 -20.19
C VAL A 184 -14.75 0.47 -20.48
N LEU A 185 -13.82 0.96 -19.64
CA LEU A 185 -13.18 2.25 -19.85
C LEU A 185 -12.41 2.28 -21.18
N TYR A 186 -11.67 1.22 -21.51
CA TYR A 186 -10.91 1.14 -22.75
C TYR A 186 -11.80 1.24 -24.01
N GLN A 187 -12.95 0.56 -23.97
CA GLN A 187 -13.93 0.62 -25.06
C GLN A 187 -14.67 1.96 -25.09
N ALA A 188 -15.10 2.47 -23.94
CA ALA A 188 -15.90 3.70 -23.83
C ALA A 188 -15.12 4.96 -24.23
N THR A 189 -13.81 5.00 -24.00
CA THR A 189 -12.98 6.14 -24.38
C THR A 189 -12.53 6.12 -25.85
N GLY A 190 -12.87 5.08 -26.63
CA GLY A 190 -12.37 4.91 -28.00
C GLY A 190 -10.85 4.70 -28.05
N SER A 191 -10.24 4.26 -26.95
CA SER A 191 -8.78 4.08 -26.86
C SER A 191 -8.26 2.94 -27.73
N ASN A 192 -9.14 2.04 -28.18
CA ASN A 192 -8.84 0.94 -29.09
C ASN A 192 -8.20 1.40 -30.42
N GLU A 193 -8.44 2.63 -30.86
CA GLU A 193 -7.89 3.17 -32.10
C GLU A 193 -6.52 3.84 -31.92
N ILE A 194 -6.14 4.21 -30.69
CA ILE A 194 -5.00 5.10 -30.42
C ILE A 194 -3.93 4.43 -29.57
N ILE A 195 -4.31 3.60 -28.59
CA ILE A 195 -3.43 3.10 -27.54
C ILE A 195 -3.56 1.57 -27.45
N GLU A 196 -2.43 0.86 -27.46
CA GLU A 196 -2.47 -0.59 -27.27
C GLU A 196 -2.98 -0.96 -25.86
N PRO A 197 -3.70 -2.09 -25.70
CA PRO A 197 -4.33 -2.47 -24.44
C PRO A 197 -3.40 -2.48 -23.22
N VAL A 198 -2.13 -2.89 -23.42
CA VAL A 198 -1.14 -2.97 -22.33
C VAL A 198 -0.87 -1.59 -21.74
N TYR A 199 -0.64 -0.57 -22.59
CA TYR A 199 -0.33 0.80 -22.16
C TYR A 199 -1.51 1.44 -21.43
N PHE A 200 -2.72 1.21 -21.94
CA PHE A 200 -3.92 1.71 -21.27
C PHE A 200 -4.09 1.08 -19.88
N TYR A 201 -3.91 -0.24 -19.79
CA TYR A 201 -4.07 -0.97 -18.54
C TYR A 201 -3.06 -0.52 -17.47
N ILE A 202 -1.76 -0.45 -17.80
CA ILE A 202 -0.74 0.05 -16.85
C ILE A 202 -0.92 1.54 -16.55
N GLY A 203 -1.39 2.32 -17.54
CA GLY A 203 -1.62 3.77 -17.40
C GLY A 203 -2.69 4.10 -16.37
N ILE A 204 -3.78 3.32 -16.31
CA ILE A 204 -4.81 3.46 -15.26
C ILE A 204 -4.19 3.26 -13.88
N VAL A 205 -3.38 2.21 -13.70
CA VAL A 205 -2.76 1.91 -12.40
C VAL A 205 -1.80 3.02 -11.98
N PHE A 206 -0.97 3.55 -12.90
CA PHE A 206 -0.10 4.69 -12.60
C PHE A 206 -0.89 5.96 -12.25
N GLY A 207 -2.00 6.23 -12.94
CA GLY A 207 -2.89 7.35 -12.60
C GLY A 207 -3.49 7.19 -11.19
N LEU A 208 -3.94 5.99 -10.84
CA LEU A 208 -4.45 5.67 -9.50
C LEU A 208 -3.37 5.86 -8.42
N GLN A 209 -2.11 5.51 -8.69
CA GLN A 209 -1.01 5.79 -7.76
C GLN A 209 -0.74 7.30 -7.59
N GLY A 210 -0.98 8.11 -8.62
CA GLY A 210 -0.98 9.57 -8.50
C GLY A 210 -2.04 10.05 -7.49
N ILE A 211 -3.26 9.52 -7.58
CA ILE A 211 -4.36 9.80 -6.63
C ILE A 211 -3.97 9.36 -5.20
N TYR A 212 -3.32 8.20 -5.05
CA TYR A 212 -2.84 7.69 -3.77
C TYR A 212 -1.90 8.69 -3.07
N VAL A 213 -0.89 9.18 -3.78
CA VAL A 213 0.08 10.15 -3.26
C VAL A 213 -0.59 11.49 -2.97
N THR A 214 -1.51 11.96 -3.81
CA THR A 214 -2.30 13.17 -3.55
C THR A 214 -3.15 13.03 -2.28
N ALA A 215 -3.76 11.87 -2.02
CA ALA A 215 -4.55 11.64 -0.81
C ALA A 215 -3.67 11.64 0.47
N LEU A 216 -2.47 11.06 0.41
CA LEU A 216 -1.49 11.14 1.51
C LEU A 216 -1.02 12.58 1.76
N PHE A 217 -0.75 13.34 0.69
CA PHE A 217 -0.43 14.76 0.77
C PHE A 217 -1.53 15.54 1.48
N VAL A 218 -2.78 15.36 1.03
CA VAL A 218 -3.95 16.06 1.59
C VAL A 218 -4.15 15.69 3.05
N THR A 219 -3.98 14.43 3.43
CA THR A 219 -4.13 14.01 4.84
C THR A 219 -3.09 14.68 5.74
N SER A 220 -1.82 14.67 5.34
CA SER A 220 -0.74 15.36 6.06
C SER A 220 -0.98 16.87 6.17
N TRP A 221 -1.45 17.50 5.09
CA TRP A 221 -1.80 18.92 5.07
C TRP A 221 -3.01 19.24 5.97
N LEU A 222 -4.06 18.42 5.95
CA LEU A 222 -5.26 18.60 6.78
C LEU A 222 -4.93 18.57 8.28
N MET A 223 -3.98 17.71 8.67
CA MET A 223 -3.54 17.54 10.06
C MET A 223 -2.61 18.67 10.52
N SER A 224 -1.62 19.06 9.71
CA SER A 224 -0.59 20.04 10.05
C SER A 224 -1.03 21.50 9.83
N GLY A 225 -1.96 21.74 8.90
CA GLY A 225 -2.36 23.06 8.44
C GLY A 225 -1.39 23.72 7.45
N THR A 226 -0.34 23.02 7.00
CA THR A 226 0.65 23.52 6.03
C THR A 226 0.80 22.56 4.84
N TRP A 227 0.85 23.11 3.62
CA TRP A 227 1.06 22.29 2.41
C TRP A 227 2.49 21.75 2.31
N LEU A 228 3.44 22.35 3.06
CA LEU A 228 4.81 21.86 3.21
C LEU A 228 4.87 20.45 3.79
N ALA A 229 3.95 20.12 4.71
CA ALA A 229 3.82 18.77 5.24
C ALA A 229 3.48 17.75 4.15
N GLY A 230 2.60 18.13 3.22
CA GLY A 230 2.28 17.31 2.06
C GLY A 230 3.50 17.08 1.18
N MET A 231 4.25 18.13 0.85
CA MET A 231 5.47 18.01 0.03
C MET A 231 6.51 17.08 0.66
N LEU A 232 6.72 17.20 1.98
CA LEU A 232 7.63 16.33 2.70
C LEU A 232 7.15 14.87 2.72
N THR A 233 5.83 14.64 2.85
CA THR A 233 5.24 13.29 2.70
C THR A 233 5.56 12.68 1.34
N VAL A 234 5.38 13.43 0.25
CA VAL A 234 5.67 12.97 -1.11
C VAL A 234 7.15 12.68 -1.30
N ALA A 235 8.03 13.55 -0.80
CA ALA A 235 9.48 13.34 -0.88
C ALA A 235 9.91 12.05 -0.17
N TRP A 236 9.46 11.82 1.06
CA TRP A 236 9.76 10.57 1.78
C TRP A 236 9.13 9.34 1.13
N PHE A 237 7.94 9.48 0.55
CA PHE A 237 7.29 8.39 -0.18
C PHE A 237 8.12 7.94 -1.40
N ILE A 238 8.57 8.89 -2.23
CA ILE A 238 9.37 8.59 -3.42
C ILE A 238 10.75 8.03 -3.05
N ILE A 239 11.41 8.58 -2.02
CA ILE A 239 12.73 8.12 -1.58
C ILE A 239 12.68 6.70 -1.04
N ASN A 240 11.63 6.34 -0.29
CA ASN A 240 11.44 5.00 0.26
C ASN A 240 10.47 4.15 -0.60
N ARG A 241 10.44 4.36 -1.93
CA ARG A 241 9.52 3.68 -2.85
C ARG A 241 9.53 2.15 -2.76
N VAL A 242 10.70 1.56 -2.54
CA VAL A 242 10.91 0.11 -2.36
C VAL A 242 10.08 -0.48 -1.20
N ASP A 243 9.81 0.33 -0.17
CA ASP A 243 9.11 -0.08 1.04
C ASP A 243 7.71 0.55 1.18
N THR A 244 7.32 1.47 0.28
CA THR A 244 6.02 2.15 0.29
C THR A 244 5.05 1.64 -0.78
N THR A 245 5.53 1.04 -1.87
CA THR A 245 4.69 0.49 -2.94
C THR A 245 5.25 -0.79 -3.54
N ARG A 246 4.38 -1.65 -4.07
CA ARG A 246 4.75 -2.88 -4.79
C ARG A 246 4.76 -2.72 -6.30
N ILE A 247 4.40 -1.53 -6.79
CA ILE A 247 4.15 -1.31 -8.22
C ILE A 247 5.37 -1.56 -9.11
N GLU A 248 6.58 -1.42 -8.57
CA GLU A 248 7.84 -1.67 -9.31
C GLU A 248 8.09 -3.13 -9.66
N TYR A 249 7.51 -4.06 -8.89
CA TYR A 249 7.66 -5.49 -9.07
C TYR A 249 6.49 -6.09 -9.84
N SER A 250 5.28 -5.58 -9.59
CA SER A 250 4.06 -6.20 -10.08
C SER A 250 2.95 -5.17 -10.13
N ILE A 251 2.63 -4.69 -11.34
CA ILE A 251 1.73 -3.54 -11.55
C ILE A 251 0.27 -3.88 -11.21
N PRO A 252 -0.36 -4.93 -11.79
CA PRO A 252 -1.78 -5.18 -11.61
C PRO A 252 -2.17 -5.92 -10.32
N LEU A 253 -1.31 -5.90 -9.29
CA LEU A 253 -1.67 -6.38 -7.97
C LEU A 253 -2.91 -5.64 -7.42
N ARG A 254 -3.79 -6.38 -6.73
CA ARG A 254 -5.06 -5.85 -6.20
C ARG A 254 -4.84 -4.70 -5.22
N GLU A 255 -3.76 -4.75 -4.45
CA GLU A 255 -3.36 -3.70 -3.53
C GLU A 255 -3.10 -2.38 -4.26
N ASN A 256 -2.45 -2.43 -5.44
CA ASN A 256 -2.15 -1.22 -6.22
C ASN A 256 -3.43 -0.56 -6.77
N TRP A 257 -4.50 -1.32 -6.98
CA TRP A 257 -5.81 -0.79 -7.34
C TRP A 257 -6.56 -0.24 -6.13
N ALA A 258 -6.47 -0.91 -4.98
CA ALA A 258 -7.30 -0.62 -3.82
C ALA A 258 -6.76 0.47 -2.88
N LEU A 259 -5.45 0.50 -2.62
CA LEU A 259 -4.83 1.46 -1.70
C LEU A 259 -5.06 2.95 -2.01
N PRO A 260 -5.15 3.40 -3.28
CA PRO A 260 -5.57 4.76 -3.61
C PRO A 260 -6.91 5.15 -2.99
N TYR A 261 -7.90 4.24 -3.04
CA TYR A 261 -9.22 4.47 -2.46
C TYR A 261 -9.17 4.46 -0.93
N PHE A 262 -8.34 3.58 -0.34
CA PHE A 262 -8.13 3.57 1.12
C PHE A 262 -7.49 4.87 1.62
N ALA A 263 -6.51 5.44 0.91
CA ALA A 263 -5.95 6.73 1.29
C ALA A 263 -6.95 7.87 1.14
N CYS A 264 -7.77 7.86 0.09
CA CYS A 264 -8.88 8.82 -0.06
C CYS A 264 -9.88 8.71 1.10
N GLN A 265 -10.18 7.47 1.51
CA GLN A 265 -11.05 7.19 2.64
C GLN A 265 -10.46 7.73 3.95
N ILE A 266 -9.17 7.51 4.19
CA ILE A 266 -8.47 8.05 5.37
C ILE A 266 -8.49 9.58 5.33
N ALA A 267 -8.16 10.21 4.21
CA ALA A 267 -8.18 11.67 4.07
C ALA A 267 -9.58 12.25 4.37
N ALA A 268 -10.63 11.61 3.85
CA ALA A 268 -12.01 11.99 4.06
C ALA A 268 -12.43 11.81 5.52
N LEU A 269 -12.05 10.70 6.17
CA LEU A 269 -12.31 10.45 7.58
C LEU A 269 -11.58 11.46 8.48
N THR A 270 -10.32 11.75 8.22
CA THR A 270 -9.53 12.77 8.93
C THR A 270 -10.19 14.14 8.82
N GLY A 271 -10.69 14.48 7.63
CA GLY A 271 -11.53 15.66 7.44
C GLY A 271 -12.79 15.59 8.31
N TYR A 272 -13.59 14.54 8.19
CA TYR A 272 -14.87 14.38 8.89
C TYR A 272 -14.77 14.46 10.42
N LEU A 273 -13.68 13.91 11.01
CA LEU A 273 -13.40 13.97 12.44
C LEU A 273 -12.97 15.37 12.92
N LYS A 274 -12.55 16.27 12.02
CA LYS A 274 -12.14 17.63 12.38
C LYS A 274 -13.35 18.45 12.82
N SER A 275 -13.24 19.13 13.96
CA SER A 275 -14.36 19.85 14.60
C SER A 275 -14.77 21.15 13.88
N ASN A 276 -13.86 21.78 13.13
CA ASN A 276 -14.03 23.15 12.62
C ASN A 276 -14.35 23.22 11.12
N LEU A 277 -15.04 22.23 10.56
CA LEU A 277 -15.42 22.21 9.15
C LEU A 277 -16.81 22.82 8.92
N ASN A 278 -16.96 23.50 7.79
CA ASN A 278 -18.26 23.97 7.32
C ASN A 278 -19.17 22.77 6.98
N THR A 279 -20.49 22.94 7.12
CA THR A 279 -21.49 21.89 6.82
C THR A 279 -21.34 21.29 5.42
N TYR A 280 -21.02 22.11 4.42
CA TYR A 280 -20.75 21.64 3.05
C TYR A 280 -19.50 20.76 2.98
N GLY A 281 -18.44 21.13 3.69
CA GLY A 281 -17.20 20.35 3.76
C GLY A 281 -17.41 19.02 4.47
N GLU A 282 -18.18 19.01 5.54
CA GLU A 282 -18.54 17.78 6.25
C GLU A 282 -19.36 16.81 5.38
N ARG A 283 -20.34 17.33 4.62
CA ARG A 283 -21.11 16.54 3.63
C ARG A 283 -20.21 15.99 2.52
N PHE A 284 -19.28 16.79 2.02
CA PHE A 284 -18.32 16.34 1.02
C PHE A 284 -17.41 15.22 1.56
N CYS A 285 -16.87 15.38 2.77
CA CYS A 285 -16.08 14.33 3.44
C CYS A 285 -16.90 13.05 3.65
N TYR A 286 -18.16 13.17 4.06
CA TYR A 286 -19.05 12.01 4.25
C TYR A 286 -19.28 11.25 2.93
N LEU A 287 -19.62 11.96 1.84
CA LEU A 287 -19.84 11.35 0.53
C LEU A 287 -18.57 10.71 -0.03
N LEU A 288 -17.43 11.42 0.06
CA LEU A 288 -16.14 10.91 -0.39
C LEU A 288 -15.73 9.67 0.40
N MET A 289 -15.91 9.68 1.73
CA MET A 289 -15.65 8.53 2.60
C MET A 289 -16.53 7.33 2.23
N SER A 290 -17.82 7.54 1.98
CA SER A 290 -18.75 6.48 1.56
C SER A 290 -18.36 5.89 0.21
N ALA A 291 -18.13 6.73 -0.80
CA ALA A 291 -17.77 6.28 -2.15
C ALA A 291 -16.42 5.54 -2.17
N SER A 292 -15.42 6.07 -1.45
CA SER A 292 -14.08 5.46 -1.36
C SER A 292 -14.07 4.15 -0.57
N THR A 293 -14.85 4.04 0.52
CA THR A 293 -14.98 2.80 1.30
C THR A 293 -15.61 1.70 0.46
N TYR A 294 -16.70 2.01 -0.25
CA TYR A 294 -17.34 1.05 -1.14
C TYR A 294 -16.41 0.61 -2.29
N THR A 295 -15.75 1.56 -2.95
CA THR A 295 -14.83 1.22 -4.06
C THR A 295 -13.64 0.41 -3.55
N PHE A 296 -13.08 0.76 -2.38
CA PHE A 296 -12.02 0.00 -1.73
C PHE A 296 -12.43 -1.45 -1.46
N MET A 297 -13.67 -1.68 -0.99
CA MET A 297 -14.24 -3.01 -0.78
C MET A 297 -14.36 -3.83 -2.07
N MET A 298 -14.70 -3.18 -3.19
CA MET A 298 -14.86 -3.85 -4.48
C MET A 298 -13.53 -4.20 -5.16
N MET A 299 -12.49 -3.39 -4.97
CA MET A 299 -11.20 -3.57 -5.65
C MET A 299 -10.32 -4.64 -5.00
N TRP A 300 -10.57 -4.99 -3.72
CA TRP A 300 -9.74 -5.95 -2.99
C TRP A 300 -10.55 -6.75 -1.96
N GLU A 301 -10.48 -8.07 -2.06
CA GLU A 301 -11.23 -9.00 -1.20
C GLU A 301 -10.88 -8.88 0.29
N TYR A 302 -9.62 -8.55 0.63
CA TYR A 302 -9.14 -8.45 2.02
C TYR A 302 -9.34 -7.08 2.65
N SER A 303 -9.92 -6.13 1.92
CA SER A 303 -10.21 -4.76 2.37
C SER A 303 -10.95 -4.70 3.72
N HIS A 304 -11.89 -5.61 3.96
CA HIS A 304 -12.67 -5.68 5.21
C HIS A 304 -11.82 -5.90 6.47
N TYR A 305 -10.64 -6.53 6.36
CA TYR A 305 -9.72 -6.67 7.49
C TYR A 305 -9.03 -5.35 7.86
N LEU A 306 -8.71 -4.50 6.88
CA LEU A 306 -8.14 -3.17 7.15
C LEU A 306 -9.19 -2.22 7.71
N LEU A 307 -10.42 -2.27 7.18
CA LEU A 307 -11.55 -1.55 7.77
C LEU A 307 -11.87 -2.05 9.19
N PHE A 308 -11.63 -3.33 9.51
CA PHE A 308 -11.76 -3.87 10.87
C PHE A 308 -10.75 -3.23 11.83
N LEU A 309 -9.47 -3.13 11.45
CA LEU A 309 -8.47 -2.42 12.25
C LEU A 309 -8.82 -0.93 12.43
N GLN A 310 -9.37 -0.32 11.37
CA GLN A 310 -9.87 1.06 11.44
C GLN A 310 -11.07 1.21 12.38
N ALA A 311 -12.01 0.25 12.36
CA ALA A 311 -13.16 0.23 13.25
C ALA A 311 -12.75 0.05 14.72
N ILE A 312 -11.75 -0.80 15.01
CA ILE A 312 -11.15 -0.88 16.35
C ILE A 312 -10.56 0.47 16.77
N SER A 313 -9.84 1.14 15.86
CA SER A 313 -9.25 2.46 16.14
C SER A 313 -10.32 3.50 16.49
N LEU A 314 -11.44 3.52 15.76
CA LEU A 314 -12.58 4.40 16.00
C LEU A 314 -13.34 4.05 17.29
N PHE A 315 -13.43 2.77 17.63
CA PHE A 315 -14.03 2.31 18.88
C PHE A 315 -13.19 2.73 20.10
N LEU A 316 -11.86 2.62 20.00
CA LEU A 316 -10.94 3.12 21.02
C LEU A 316 -11.03 4.65 21.12
N LEU A 317 -11.16 5.35 19.99
CA LEU A 317 -11.41 6.80 19.98
C LEU A 317 -12.70 7.15 20.74
N ASP A 318 -13.83 6.51 20.45
CA ASP A 318 -15.12 6.76 21.13
C ASP A 318 -15.06 6.43 22.64
N SER A 319 -14.32 5.38 23.00
CA SER A 319 -14.07 5.01 24.39
C SER A 319 -13.34 6.12 25.16
N PHE A 320 -12.31 6.73 24.56
CA PHE A 320 -11.48 7.77 25.16
C PHE A 320 -12.03 9.21 24.98
N SER A 321 -12.80 9.46 23.92
CA SER A 321 -13.24 10.80 23.50
C SER A 321 -14.75 10.99 23.57
N LEU A 322 -15.20 11.70 24.61
CA LEU A 322 -16.61 11.92 24.98
C LEU A 322 -17.47 12.73 23.99
N GLU A 323 -16.88 13.35 22.97
CA GLU A 323 -17.53 14.45 22.25
C GLU A 323 -17.94 14.13 20.81
N GLN A 324 -17.46 13.02 20.22
CA GLN A 324 -17.69 12.71 18.80
C GLN A 324 -18.41 11.38 18.55
N SER A 325 -19.12 10.85 19.54
CA SER A 325 -19.78 9.54 19.42
C SER A 325 -20.72 9.48 18.20
N ASP A 326 -21.48 10.53 17.93
CA ASP A 326 -22.43 10.52 16.81
C ASP A 326 -21.74 10.46 15.44
N LYS A 327 -20.63 11.19 15.25
CA LYS A 327 -19.83 11.12 14.02
C LYS A 327 -19.29 9.71 13.78
N VAL A 328 -18.74 9.07 14.81
CA VAL A 328 -18.18 7.71 14.71
C VAL A 328 -19.27 6.70 14.33
N HIS A 329 -20.49 6.85 14.86
CA HIS A 329 -21.61 5.97 14.51
C HIS A 329 -22.08 6.15 13.06
N GLU A 330 -21.99 7.35 12.48
CA GLU A 330 -22.26 7.54 11.05
C GLU A 330 -21.24 6.80 10.17
N VAL A 331 -19.97 6.73 10.59
CA VAL A 331 -18.94 5.93 9.89
C VAL A 331 -19.28 4.43 9.93
N TYR A 332 -19.76 3.93 11.08
CA TYR A 332 -20.20 2.55 11.22
C TYR A 332 -21.37 2.19 10.30
N LYS A 333 -22.32 3.10 10.09
CA LYS A 333 -23.40 2.91 9.10
C LYS A 333 -22.85 2.78 7.68
N ILE A 334 -21.85 3.59 7.32
CA ILE A 334 -21.17 3.48 6.02
C ILE A 334 -20.52 2.10 5.86
N TYR A 335 -19.88 1.56 6.91
CA TYR A 335 -19.27 0.23 6.86
C TYR A 335 -20.31 -0.89 6.69
N ILE A 336 -21.43 -0.85 7.42
CA ILE A 336 -22.53 -1.81 7.23
C ILE A 336 -23.09 -1.73 5.81
N PHE A 337 -23.37 -0.52 5.32
CA PHE A 337 -23.91 -0.33 3.98
C PHE A 337 -22.94 -0.82 2.89
N SER A 338 -21.65 -0.52 3.04
CA SER A 338 -20.62 -0.97 2.10
C SER A 338 -20.43 -2.49 2.12
N LEU A 339 -20.52 -3.12 3.31
CA LEU A 339 -20.48 -4.58 3.45
C LEU A 339 -21.70 -5.25 2.81
N PHE A 340 -22.89 -4.69 3.02
CA PHE A 340 -24.12 -5.20 2.41
C PHE A 340 -24.07 -5.11 0.89
N LEU A 341 -23.69 -3.95 0.35
CA LEU A 341 -23.58 -3.75 -1.09
C LEU A 341 -22.46 -4.61 -1.70
N GLY A 342 -21.32 -4.72 -1.02
CA GLY A 342 -20.22 -5.62 -1.40
C GLY A 342 -20.65 -7.08 -1.43
N TYR A 343 -21.42 -7.54 -0.43
CA TYR A 343 -21.97 -8.90 -0.40
C TYR A 343 -22.86 -9.20 -1.62
N LEU A 344 -23.77 -8.29 -1.97
CA LEU A 344 -24.65 -8.45 -3.14
C LEU A 344 -23.87 -8.48 -4.46
N LEU A 345 -22.88 -7.60 -4.62
CA LEU A 345 -22.15 -7.43 -5.87
C LEU A 345 -20.97 -8.39 -6.05
N GLN A 346 -20.48 -9.00 -4.95
CA GLN A 346 -19.44 -10.03 -4.96
C GLN A 346 -19.99 -11.46 -5.01
N PHE A 347 -21.11 -11.67 -5.70
CA PHE A 347 -21.71 -13.00 -5.89
C PHE A 347 -21.98 -13.69 -4.54
N GLU A 348 -22.58 -12.95 -3.60
CA GLU A 348 -22.94 -13.45 -2.27
C GLU A 348 -21.73 -14.03 -1.52
N ASN A 349 -20.58 -13.34 -1.60
CA ASN A 349 -19.35 -13.79 -0.96
C ASN A 349 -19.54 -13.96 0.55
N SER A 350 -19.59 -15.23 0.98
CA SER A 350 -19.76 -15.63 2.38
C SER A 350 -18.65 -15.10 3.31
N ALA A 351 -17.47 -14.76 2.78
CA ALA A 351 -16.38 -14.16 3.57
C ALA A 351 -16.79 -12.82 4.19
N LEU A 352 -17.60 -12.01 3.49
CA LEU A 352 -18.05 -10.71 3.98
C LEU A 352 -19.07 -10.85 5.12
N LEU A 353 -19.94 -11.85 5.06
CA LEU A 353 -20.90 -12.17 6.13
C LEU A 353 -20.21 -12.68 7.40
N VAL A 354 -19.14 -13.45 7.23
CA VAL A 354 -18.37 -14.04 8.33
C VAL A 354 -17.25 -13.10 8.83
N SER A 355 -17.12 -11.92 8.20
CA SER A 355 -16.05 -10.99 8.49
C SER A 355 -16.08 -10.48 9.94
N PRO A 356 -14.91 -10.32 10.60
CA PRO A 356 -14.84 -9.73 11.93
C PRO A 356 -15.32 -8.28 11.97
N LEU A 357 -15.22 -7.56 10.85
CA LEU A 357 -15.76 -6.21 10.69
C LEU A 357 -17.27 -6.18 10.91
N LEU A 358 -18.03 -7.04 10.23
CA LEU A 358 -19.49 -7.06 10.36
C LEU A 358 -19.90 -7.33 11.81
N SER A 359 -19.28 -8.33 12.45
CA SER A 359 -19.57 -8.65 13.85
C SER A 359 -19.27 -7.49 14.80
N LEU A 360 -18.17 -6.77 14.60
CA LEU A 360 -17.79 -5.65 15.45
C LEU A 360 -18.75 -4.47 15.26
N VAL A 361 -19.06 -4.11 14.02
CA VAL A 361 -19.90 -2.94 13.74
C VAL A 361 -21.34 -3.19 14.18
N VAL A 362 -21.87 -4.40 13.98
CA VAL A 362 -23.20 -4.78 14.50
C VAL A 362 -23.22 -4.76 16.03
N ALA A 363 -22.18 -5.30 16.69
CA ALA A 363 -22.07 -5.26 18.15
C ALA A 363 -22.05 -3.82 18.69
N LEU A 364 -21.33 -2.92 18.03
CA LEU A 364 -21.26 -1.48 18.38
C LEU A 364 -22.63 -0.80 18.24
N MET A 365 -23.36 -1.07 17.16
CA MET A 365 -24.70 -0.51 16.93
C MET A 365 -25.72 -1.02 17.96
N LEU A 366 -25.67 -2.32 18.29
CA LEU A 366 -26.49 -2.92 19.34
C LEU A 366 -26.17 -2.33 20.72
N ALA A 367 -24.89 -2.18 21.04
CA ALA A 367 -24.47 -1.57 22.30
C ALA A 367 -24.97 -0.13 22.46
N LYS A 368 -24.95 0.68 21.39
CA LYS A 368 -25.54 2.05 21.42
C LYS A 368 -27.04 2.00 21.72
N CYS A 369 -27.78 1.08 21.10
CA CYS A 369 -29.21 0.93 21.31
C CYS A 369 -29.53 0.61 22.79
N LEU A 370 -28.73 -0.26 23.41
CA LEU A 370 -28.87 -0.64 24.83
C LEU A 370 -28.53 0.51 25.80
N GLN A 371 -27.69 1.46 25.39
CA GLN A 371 -27.24 2.58 26.23
C GLN A 371 -28.19 3.78 26.31
N LEU A 372 -29.28 3.81 25.52
CA LEU A 372 -30.22 4.93 25.43
C LEU A 372 -30.91 5.34 26.75
N ASN A 373 -30.82 4.54 27.82
CA ASN A 373 -31.59 4.73 29.06
C ASN A 373 -30.80 5.07 30.34
N VAL A 374 -29.50 5.39 30.27
CA VAL A 374 -28.68 5.62 31.48
C VAL A 374 -28.54 7.10 31.82
N LYS A 375 -29.04 7.51 33.00
CA LYS A 375 -28.87 8.86 33.54
C LYS A 375 -27.38 9.19 33.73
N LYS A 376 -26.94 10.32 33.15
CA LYS A 376 -25.55 10.83 33.20
C LYS A 376 -25.15 11.25 34.62
N GLY A 377 -24.57 10.34 35.41
CA GLY A 377 -23.83 10.65 36.65
C GLY A 377 -22.32 10.42 36.47
N THR A 378 -21.46 11.21 37.14
CA THR A 378 -20.02 11.31 36.84
C THR A 378 -19.19 10.05 37.15
N PHE A 379 -19.56 9.26 38.16
CA PHE A 379 -18.87 7.99 38.49
C PHE A 379 -19.52 6.79 37.80
N ILE A 380 -20.85 6.75 37.80
CA ILE A 380 -21.64 5.72 37.10
C ILE A 380 -21.34 5.71 35.60
N ALA A 381 -21.17 6.88 34.97
CA ALA A 381 -20.80 6.96 33.55
C ALA A 381 -19.41 6.38 33.26
N LYS A 382 -18.45 6.43 34.19
CA LYS A 382 -17.11 5.84 34.01
C LYS A 382 -17.16 4.32 34.09
N ILE A 383 -17.89 3.77 35.08
CA ILE A 383 -18.08 2.32 35.22
C ILE A 383 -18.87 1.77 34.03
N MET A 384 -19.94 2.45 33.62
CA MET A 384 -20.75 2.05 32.46
C MET A 384 -19.96 2.02 31.16
N LYS A 385 -18.94 2.87 30.99
CA LYS A 385 -18.03 2.83 29.83
C LYS A 385 -17.15 1.58 29.82
N VAL A 386 -16.60 1.20 30.98
CA VAL A 386 -15.80 -0.02 31.10
C VAL A 386 -16.67 -1.24 30.83
N ILE A 387 -17.89 -1.27 31.40
CA ILE A 387 -18.88 -2.32 31.12
C ILE A 387 -19.22 -2.36 29.63
N ASN A 388 -19.43 -1.20 28.99
CA ASN A 388 -19.69 -1.14 27.55
C ASN A 388 -18.55 -1.71 26.72
N PHE A 389 -17.31 -1.41 27.10
CA PHE A 389 -16.14 -1.93 26.40
C PHE A 389 -16.11 -3.45 26.44
N TYR A 390 -16.29 -4.05 27.63
CA TYR A 390 -16.38 -5.50 27.76
C TYR A 390 -17.61 -6.09 27.03
N LEU A 391 -18.76 -5.42 27.09
CA LEU A 391 -19.98 -5.82 26.39
C LEU A 391 -19.78 -5.86 24.87
N VAL A 392 -19.19 -4.83 24.27
CA VAL A 392 -18.91 -4.77 22.83
C VAL A 392 -17.93 -5.88 22.43
N CYS A 393 -16.85 -6.09 23.19
CA CYS A 393 -15.87 -7.14 22.90
C CYS A 393 -16.51 -8.54 22.95
N THR A 394 -17.25 -8.84 24.03
CA THR A 394 -17.94 -10.13 24.19
C THR A 394 -18.99 -10.35 23.11
N LEU A 395 -19.82 -9.35 22.83
CA LEU A 395 -20.85 -9.41 21.79
C LEU A 395 -20.24 -9.59 20.39
N THR A 396 -19.11 -8.93 20.11
CA THR A 396 -18.39 -9.08 18.83
C THR A 396 -17.92 -10.53 18.64
N VAL A 397 -17.29 -11.11 19.67
CA VAL A 397 -16.77 -12.49 19.61
C VAL A 397 -17.92 -13.49 19.48
N THR A 398 -18.99 -13.33 20.27
CA THR A 398 -20.14 -14.24 20.20
C THR A 398 -20.84 -14.16 18.85
N LEU A 399 -21.08 -12.95 18.32
CA LEU A 399 -21.64 -12.76 16.98
C LEU A 399 -20.75 -13.38 15.90
N ASN A 400 -19.43 -13.22 15.98
CA ASN A 400 -18.52 -13.82 15.00
C ASN A 400 -18.59 -15.36 15.00
N ILE A 401 -18.60 -15.97 16.19
CA ILE A 401 -18.73 -17.43 16.36
C ILE A 401 -20.10 -17.91 15.83
N ILE A 402 -21.18 -17.20 16.16
CA ILE A 402 -22.53 -17.51 15.70
C ILE A 402 -22.60 -17.47 14.17
N MET A 403 -22.10 -16.41 13.54
CA MET A 403 -22.09 -16.27 12.08
C MET A 403 -21.30 -17.40 11.41
N LYS A 404 -20.15 -17.81 12.00
CA LYS A 404 -19.36 -18.96 11.54
C LYS A 404 -20.07 -20.30 11.69
N MET A 405 -20.99 -20.43 12.66
CA MET A 405 -21.77 -21.64 12.86
C MET A 405 -22.91 -21.76 11.84
N PHE A 406 -23.55 -20.65 11.49
CA PHE A 406 -24.69 -20.65 10.56
C PHE A 406 -24.29 -20.66 9.09
N VAL A 407 -23.17 -20.01 8.74
CA VAL A 407 -22.68 -19.97 7.37
C VAL A 407 -21.57 -21.02 7.24
N PRO A 408 -21.77 -22.11 6.47
CA PRO A 408 -20.73 -23.10 6.19
C PRO A 408 -19.67 -22.44 5.28
N HIS A 409 -18.81 -21.64 5.88
CA HIS A 409 -17.73 -20.96 5.19
C HIS A 409 -16.54 -21.91 5.10
N ARG A 410 -16.18 -22.30 3.87
CA ARG A 410 -15.14 -23.29 3.59
C ARG A 410 -13.71 -22.78 3.78
N GLU A 411 -13.48 -21.50 4.08
CA GLU A 411 -12.13 -20.96 4.27
C GLU A 411 -11.93 -20.25 5.62
N ASN A 412 -10.66 -20.24 6.07
CA ASN A 412 -10.08 -19.72 7.33
C ASN A 412 -9.70 -20.72 8.42
N GLY A 413 -9.86 -22.04 8.21
CA GLY A 413 -9.09 -23.02 8.98
C GLY A 413 -7.57 -22.87 8.74
N HIS A 414 -7.19 -22.47 7.52
CA HIS A 414 -5.80 -22.35 7.07
C HIS A 414 -5.09 -21.11 7.61
N MET A 415 -5.74 -19.94 7.64
CA MET A 415 -5.16 -18.70 8.19
C MET A 415 -4.93 -18.79 9.70
N LEU A 416 -5.88 -19.36 10.45
CA LEU A 416 -5.70 -19.57 11.88
C LEU A 416 -4.60 -20.61 12.16
N LYS A 417 -4.59 -21.75 11.45
CA LYS A 417 -3.51 -22.74 11.53
C LYS A 417 -2.16 -22.14 11.14
N PHE A 418 -2.12 -21.30 10.11
CA PHE A 418 -0.90 -20.59 9.70
C PHE A 418 -0.40 -19.70 10.84
N LEU A 419 -1.29 -18.91 11.48
CA LEU A 419 -0.93 -18.08 12.62
C LEU A 419 -0.49 -18.94 13.82
N GLU A 420 -1.17 -20.05 14.12
CA GLU A 420 -0.79 -21.00 15.17
C GLU A 420 0.62 -21.54 14.95
N VAL A 421 0.92 -22.01 13.74
CA VAL A 421 2.25 -22.53 13.41
C VAL A 421 3.29 -21.41 13.42
N LYS A 422 2.96 -20.23 12.89
CA LYS A 422 3.85 -19.06 12.87
C LYS A 422 4.23 -18.59 14.28
N PHE A 423 3.29 -18.64 15.22
CA PHE A 423 3.56 -18.31 16.63
C PHE A 423 4.11 -19.51 17.44
N GLY A 424 4.39 -20.64 16.80
CA GLY A 424 4.95 -21.82 17.46
C GLY A 424 3.98 -22.57 18.36
N LEU A 425 2.67 -22.34 18.22
CA LEU A 425 1.62 -23.01 18.99
C LEU A 425 1.33 -24.43 18.47
N ASN A 426 1.69 -24.74 17.22
CA ASN A 426 1.46 -26.03 16.57
C ASN A 426 2.60 -26.35 15.57
N MET A 427 2.94 -27.63 15.39
CA MET A 427 3.94 -28.08 14.41
C MET A 427 3.28 -28.81 13.24
N THR A 428 3.72 -28.55 12.02
CA THR A 428 3.13 -29.15 10.81
C THR A 428 4.18 -29.70 9.85
N LYS A 429 3.88 -30.88 9.27
CA LYS A 429 4.63 -31.48 8.16
C LYS A 429 4.01 -31.17 6.80
N ASN A 430 2.94 -30.39 6.76
CA ASN A 430 2.23 -30.05 5.53
C ASN A 430 3.08 -29.11 4.65
N PHE A 431 3.32 -29.52 3.40
CA PHE A 431 4.08 -28.74 2.41
C PHE A 431 3.53 -27.31 2.28
N THR A 432 2.22 -27.17 2.08
CA THR A 432 1.58 -25.88 1.79
C THR A 432 1.75 -24.89 2.95
N MET A 433 1.64 -25.36 4.20
CA MET A 433 1.83 -24.49 5.37
C MET A 433 3.28 -24.06 5.54
N ASN A 434 4.22 -24.99 5.41
CA ASN A 434 5.64 -24.68 5.54
C ASN A 434 6.14 -23.81 4.37
N TRP A 435 5.59 -24.00 3.17
CA TRP A 435 5.79 -23.12 2.02
C TRP A 435 5.36 -21.68 2.31
N LEU A 436 4.14 -21.48 2.83
CA LEU A 436 3.63 -20.15 3.20
C LEU A 436 4.47 -19.48 4.29
N LEU A 437 4.97 -20.23 5.28
CA LEU A 437 5.86 -19.70 6.32
C LEU A 437 7.22 -19.24 5.78
N CYS A 438 7.68 -19.88 4.71
CA CYS A 438 8.93 -19.55 4.03
C CYS A 438 8.80 -18.39 3.04
N GLN A 439 7.59 -17.95 2.71
CA GLN A 439 7.38 -16.85 1.80
C GLN A 439 7.82 -15.53 2.45
N GLU A 440 8.72 -14.79 1.78
CA GLU A 440 9.29 -13.53 2.29
C GLU A 440 8.21 -12.53 2.73
N SER A 441 7.13 -12.39 1.96
CA SER A 441 6.01 -11.50 2.29
C SER A 441 5.26 -11.88 3.58
N LEU A 442 5.42 -13.10 4.07
CA LEU A 442 4.81 -13.60 5.30
C LEU A 442 5.79 -13.71 6.46
N GLN A 443 7.07 -13.40 6.27
CA GLN A 443 8.07 -13.37 7.34
C GLN A 443 8.05 -12.05 8.12
N ALA A 444 8.85 -11.92 9.17
CA ALA A 444 9.03 -10.63 9.85
C ALA A 444 9.99 -9.72 9.05
N PRO A 445 9.83 -8.38 9.09
CA PRO A 445 10.69 -7.47 8.34
C PRO A 445 12.18 -7.65 8.67
N SER A 446 13.03 -7.64 7.64
CA SER A 446 14.48 -7.73 7.77
C SER A 446 15.13 -6.49 8.42
N GLN A 447 16.38 -6.62 8.88
CA GLN A 447 17.12 -5.48 9.44
C GLN A 447 17.39 -4.38 8.39
N ASP A 448 17.57 -4.77 7.12
CA ASP A 448 17.81 -3.84 6.02
C ASP A 448 16.66 -2.85 5.81
N PHE A 449 15.42 -3.29 6.08
CA PHE A 449 14.25 -2.42 6.05
C PHE A 449 14.38 -1.25 7.03
N PHE A 450 14.77 -1.51 8.28
CA PHE A 450 14.95 -0.45 9.28
C PHE A 450 16.14 0.45 8.97
N LEU A 451 17.22 -0.12 8.41
CA LEU A 451 18.39 0.65 7.99
C LEU A 451 18.03 1.66 6.89
N ARG A 452 17.29 1.24 5.85
CA ARG A 452 16.84 2.13 4.76
C ARG A 452 15.97 3.28 5.29
N LEU A 453 15.01 2.99 6.16
CA LEU A 453 14.14 4.02 6.75
C LEU A 453 14.89 4.97 7.69
N THR A 454 15.98 4.52 8.30
CA THR A 454 16.84 5.37 9.15
C THR A 454 17.75 6.25 8.30
N GLN A 455 18.30 5.72 7.21
CA GLN A 455 19.13 6.48 6.26
C GLN A 455 18.35 7.64 5.62
N SER A 456 17.07 7.45 5.31
CA SER A 456 16.21 8.54 4.82
C SER A 456 15.72 9.50 5.91
N SER A 457 16.22 9.37 7.15
CA SER A 457 15.81 10.08 8.37
C SER A 457 14.34 9.88 8.79
N LEU A 458 13.57 9.09 8.05
CA LEU A 458 12.13 8.92 8.24
C LEU A 458 11.81 8.23 9.57
N LEU A 459 12.46 7.10 9.87
CA LEU A 459 12.16 6.30 11.07
C LEU A 459 12.44 7.08 12.38
N PRO A 460 13.58 7.78 12.55
CA PRO A 460 13.82 8.61 13.72
C PRO A 460 12.76 9.70 13.95
N PHE A 461 12.39 10.46 12.91
CA PHE A 461 11.37 11.50 13.04
C PHE A 461 9.99 10.91 13.31
N TYR A 462 9.64 9.79 12.68
CA TYR A 462 8.40 9.09 12.96
C TYR A 462 8.30 8.64 14.42
N ILE A 463 9.33 7.98 14.95
CA ILE A 463 9.34 7.51 16.35
C ILE A 463 9.22 8.70 17.30
N LEU A 464 9.95 9.79 17.04
CA LEU A 464 9.87 11.01 17.84
C LEU A 464 8.44 11.59 17.86
N VAL A 465 7.84 11.77 16.69
CA VAL A 465 6.47 12.28 16.54
C VAL A 465 5.46 11.37 17.21
N LEU A 466 5.59 10.05 17.03
CA LEU A 466 4.71 9.06 17.64
C LEU A 466 4.78 9.12 19.17
N ILE A 467 5.98 9.20 19.76
CA ILE A 467 6.16 9.31 21.22
C ILE A 467 5.50 10.59 21.74
N ILE A 468 5.73 11.73 21.08
CA ILE A 468 5.14 13.01 21.52
C ILE A 468 3.61 12.97 21.45
N CYS A 469 3.06 12.48 20.34
CA CYS A 469 1.61 12.36 20.17
C CYS A 469 0.99 11.36 21.16
N PHE A 470 1.63 10.21 21.38
CA PHE A 470 1.18 9.19 22.34
C PHE A 470 1.18 9.72 23.77
N LEU A 471 2.28 10.36 24.21
CA LEU A 471 2.37 10.96 25.54
C LEU A 471 1.36 12.10 25.72
N SER A 472 1.16 12.94 24.70
CA SER A 472 0.14 14.00 24.71
C SER A 472 -1.27 13.43 24.84
N MET A 473 -1.59 12.37 24.10
CA MET A 473 -2.87 11.65 24.18
C MET A 473 -3.09 11.07 25.57
N MET A 474 -2.10 10.38 26.14
CA MET A 474 -2.18 9.83 27.50
C MET A 474 -2.39 10.93 28.55
N GLN A 475 -1.69 12.08 28.44
CA GLN A 475 -1.90 13.22 29.34
C GLN A 475 -3.33 13.76 29.29
N VAL A 476 -3.94 13.82 28.10
CA VAL A 476 -5.34 14.26 27.94
C VAL A 476 -6.30 13.26 28.54
N ILE A 477 -6.10 11.96 28.30
CA ILE A 477 -6.90 10.88 28.89
C ILE A 477 -6.83 10.92 30.43
N PHE A 478 -5.63 11.00 31.00
CA PHE A 478 -5.46 11.06 32.47
C PHE A 478 -6.14 12.29 33.08
N ARG A 479 -6.07 13.45 32.45
CA ARG A 479 -6.75 14.67 32.94
C ARG A 479 -8.27 14.55 32.89
N ARG A 480 -8.79 13.93 31.84
CA ARG A 480 -10.23 13.67 31.66
C ARG A 480 -10.74 12.64 32.68
N ILE A 481 -9.98 11.58 32.93
CA ILE A 481 -10.26 10.63 34.02
C ILE A 481 -10.21 11.33 35.39
N GLY A 482 -9.25 12.24 35.59
CA GLY A 482 -9.10 13.06 36.79
C GLY A 482 -10.17 14.15 37.00
N GLY A 483 -11.20 14.23 36.16
CA GLY A 483 -12.36 15.11 36.37
C GLY A 483 -12.15 16.60 36.08
N LYS A 484 -11.03 16.99 35.47
CA LYS A 484 -10.80 18.38 35.05
C LYS A 484 -11.51 18.62 33.72
N SER A 485 -12.40 19.62 33.65
CA SER A 485 -13.04 19.98 32.38
C SER A 485 -11.97 20.47 31.39
N LEU A 486 -12.07 20.02 30.15
CA LEU A 486 -11.25 20.50 29.06
C LEU A 486 -11.92 21.78 28.54
N LYS A 487 -11.14 22.82 28.21
CA LYS A 487 -11.67 23.97 27.47
C LYS A 487 -12.22 23.48 26.13
N GLU A 488 -13.40 23.96 25.73
CA GLU A 488 -14.06 23.62 24.46
C GLU A 488 -13.23 24.08 23.24
N THR A 489 -12.42 25.12 23.38
CA THR A 489 -11.51 25.61 22.32
C THR A 489 -10.05 25.51 22.75
N ILE A 490 -9.30 24.59 22.13
CA ILE A 490 -7.84 24.50 22.28
C ILE A 490 -7.22 25.61 21.43
N THR A 491 -6.61 26.61 22.07
CA THR A 491 -5.81 27.61 21.36
C THR A 491 -4.40 27.07 21.08
N LEU A 492 -3.73 27.58 20.05
CA LEU A 492 -2.34 27.20 19.72
C LEU A 492 -1.39 27.34 20.93
N GLU A 493 -1.67 28.31 21.81
CA GLU A 493 -0.95 28.54 23.05
C GLU A 493 -1.10 27.41 24.08
N ASP A 494 -2.18 26.63 24.05
CA ASP A 494 -2.42 25.55 24.99
C ASP A 494 -1.51 24.33 24.73
N GLY A 495 -1.00 24.16 23.51
CA GLY A 495 0.01 23.15 23.16
C GLY A 495 -0.40 21.73 23.54
N ARG A 496 -1.63 21.31 23.19
CA ARG A 496 -2.18 19.98 23.49
C ARG A 496 -2.68 19.28 22.24
N ILE A 497 -1.75 18.81 21.43
CA ILE A 497 -2.04 18.13 20.17
C ILE A 497 -2.87 16.85 20.38
N GLY A 498 -2.64 16.11 21.48
CA GLY A 498 -3.40 14.91 21.86
C GLY A 498 -4.85 15.16 22.29
N GLY A 499 -5.34 16.41 22.23
CA GLY A 499 -6.76 16.74 22.40
C GLY A 499 -7.58 16.65 21.12
N ARG A 500 -6.91 16.59 19.94
CA ARG A 500 -7.58 16.54 18.64
C ARG A 500 -8.00 15.11 18.30
N PRO A 501 -9.29 14.85 18.02
CA PRO A 501 -9.81 13.50 17.82
C PRO A 501 -9.22 12.81 16.58
N GLU A 502 -8.96 13.55 15.50
CA GLU A 502 -8.31 13.02 14.31
C GLU A 502 -6.88 12.50 14.61
N ILE A 503 -6.15 13.16 15.51
CA ILE A 503 -4.78 12.76 15.88
C ILE A 503 -4.80 11.52 16.76
N ILE A 504 -5.74 11.43 17.71
CA ILE A 504 -5.93 10.23 18.54
C ILE A 504 -6.23 9.03 17.65
N TYR A 505 -7.11 9.19 16.65
CA TYR A 505 -7.39 8.16 15.65
C TYR A 505 -6.11 7.69 14.95
N HIS A 506 -5.32 8.62 14.39
CA HIS A 506 -4.10 8.29 13.66
C HIS A 506 -3.03 7.60 14.54
N VAL A 507 -2.89 8.00 15.80
CA VAL A 507 -1.94 7.38 16.75
C VAL A 507 -2.35 5.94 17.05
N ILE A 508 -3.63 5.68 17.32
CA ILE A 508 -4.11 4.31 17.59
C ILE A 508 -3.96 3.45 16.34
N HIS A 509 -4.38 3.98 15.19
CA HIS A 509 -4.36 3.27 13.92
C HIS A 509 -2.93 2.90 13.49
N THR A 510 -1.95 3.81 13.62
CA THR A 510 -0.55 3.50 13.26
C THR A 510 0.09 2.48 14.20
N ILE A 511 -0.30 2.46 15.48
CA ILE A 511 0.19 1.44 16.43
C ILE A 511 -0.34 0.06 16.04
N LEU A 512 -1.62 -0.04 15.69
CA LEU A 512 -2.22 -1.31 15.23
C LEU A 512 -1.59 -1.78 13.91
N LEU A 513 -1.51 -0.92 12.88
CA LEU A 513 -0.87 -1.27 11.61
C LEU A 513 0.61 -1.60 11.79
N GLY A 514 1.34 -0.83 12.58
CA GLY A 514 2.75 -1.06 12.86
C GLY A 514 2.99 -2.40 13.57
N SER A 515 2.17 -2.73 14.57
CA SER A 515 2.27 -4.03 15.26
C SER A 515 2.10 -5.22 14.31
N LEU A 516 1.19 -5.08 13.35
CA LEU A 516 0.93 -6.11 12.36
C LEU A 516 2.05 -6.19 11.29
N ALA A 517 2.58 -5.04 10.87
CA ALA A 517 3.72 -4.97 9.94
C ALA A 517 5.02 -5.55 10.55
N MET A 518 5.20 -5.46 11.88
CA MET A 518 6.32 -6.12 12.56
C MET A 518 6.22 -7.65 12.56
N VAL A 519 5.02 -8.21 12.41
CA VAL A 519 4.80 -9.66 12.33
C VAL A 519 4.87 -10.15 10.88
N ILE A 520 4.34 -9.37 9.92
CA ILE A 520 4.21 -9.74 8.51
C ILE A 520 4.82 -8.64 7.63
N GLU A 521 5.94 -8.94 6.99
CA GLU A 521 6.68 -8.03 6.11
C GLU A 521 5.81 -7.54 4.94
N GLY A 522 4.95 -8.41 4.41
CA GLY A 522 4.04 -8.06 3.33
C GLY A 522 3.06 -6.94 3.67
N LEU A 523 2.86 -6.63 4.95
CA LEU A 523 1.99 -5.53 5.40
C LEU A 523 2.77 -4.22 5.61
N LYS A 524 4.10 -4.21 5.42
CA LYS A 524 4.90 -2.96 5.46
C LYS A 524 4.41 -1.92 4.45
N TYR A 525 3.96 -2.34 3.27
CA TYR A 525 3.45 -1.44 2.22
C TYR A 525 2.18 -0.68 2.64
N LEU A 526 1.44 -1.17 3.64
CA LEU A 526 0.30 -0.46 4.22
C LEU A 526 0.75 0.54 5.29
N TRP A 527 1.82 0.22 6.01
CA TRP A 527 2.30 0.98 7.16
C TRP A 527 3.30 2.08 6.77
N THR A 528 4.29 1.82 5.92
CA THR A 528 5.34 2.77 5.54
C THR A 528 4.77 4.07 4.92
N PRO A 529 3.76 4.05 4.02
CA PRO A 529 3.14 5.28 3.53
C PRO A 529 2.49 6.10 4.63
N TYR A 530 1.89 5.42 5.61
CA TYR A 530 1.30 6.05 6.81
C TYR A 530 2.38 6.69 7.68
N VAL A 531 3.54 6.03 7.82
CA VAL A 531 4.73 6.54 8.50
C VAL A 531 5.22 7.84 7.84
N CYS A 532 5.34 7.89 6.50
CA CYS A 532 5.70 9.10 5.75
C CYS A 532 4.74 10.26 6.01
N MET A 533 3.44 9.98 6.03
CA MET A 533 2.39 10.96 6.29
C MET A 533 2.47 11.51 7.73
N LEU A 534 2.56 10.64 8.73
CA LEU A 534 2.59 11.03 10.15
C LEU A 534 3.88 11.75 10.54
N ALA A 535 5.03 11.28 10.07
CA ALA A 535 6.31 11.95 10.32
C ALA A 535 6.25 13.38 9.78
N ALA A 536 5.74 13.57 8.57
CA ALA A 536 5.71 14.90 7.93
C ALA A 536 4.74 15.84 8.63
N PHE A 537 3.55 15.34 8.99
CA PHE A 537 2.61 16.07 9.82
C PHE A 537 3.29 16.57 11.11
N GLY A 538 3.96 15.69 11.84
CA GLY A 538 4.50 16.03 13.15
C GLY A 538 5.58 17.11 13.09
N VAL A 539 6.55 16.96 12.17
CA VAL A 539 7.64 17.92 12.00
C VAL A 539 7.13 19.30 11.52
N CYS A 540 6.09 19.32 10.68
CA CYS A 540 5.52 20.55 10.12
C CYS A 540 4.42 21.19 10.98
N SER A 541 4.04 20.58 12.10
CA SER A 541 2.93 21.08 12.93
C SER A 541 3.41 22.02 14.04
N PRO A 542 3.00 23.30 14.06
CA PRO A 542 3.42 24.24 15.10
C PRO A 542 2.89 23.86 16.49
N GLU A 543 1.74 23.18 16.55
CA GLU A 543 1.16 22.66 17.79
C GLU A 543 2.06 21.64 18.49
N LEU A 544 2.73 20.76 17.74
CA LEU A 544 3.61 19.73 18.29
C LEU A 544 4.87 20.36 18.87
N TRP A 545 5.46 21.33 18.16
CA TRP A 545 6.57 22.14 18.68
C TRP A 545 6.18 22.87 19.97
N MET A 546 4.97 23.44 20.04
CA MET A 546 4.45 24.06 21.27
C MET A 546 4.30 23.05 22.41
N THR A 547 3.79 21.85 22.15
CA THR A 547 3.72 20.77 23.16
C THR A 547 5.11 20.40 23.67
N LEU A 548 6.09 20.29 22.77
CA LEU A 548 7.47 19.95 23.10
C LEU A 548 8.15 21.06 23.94
N PHE A 549 7.99 22.33 23.55
CA PHE A 549 8.54 23.47 24.30
C PHE A 549 8.00 23.55 25.73
N LYS A 550 6.71 23.27 25.92
CA LYS A 550 6.10 23.21 27.25
C LYS A 550 6.68 22.08 28.09
N TRP A 551 6.90 20.91 27.50
CA TRP A 551 7.48 19.79 28.21
C TRP A 551 8.93 20.06 28.62
N LEU A 552 9.71 20.67 27.73
CA LEU A 552 11.09 21.09 27.97
C LEU A 552 11.21 22.36 28.84
N ARG A 553 10.08 22.97 29.25
CA ARG A 553 10.02 24.22 30.04
C ARG A 553 10.83 25.37 29.43
N LEU A 554 10.91 25.45 28.11
CA LEU A 554 11.61 26.53 27.41
C LEU A 554 10.86 27.85 27.60
N ARG A 555 11.45 28.78 28.37
CA ARG A 555 10.97 30.16 28.52
C ARG A 555 11.58 31.03 27.43
N THR A 556 10.96 31.04 26.26
CA THR A 556 11.28 31.99 25.18
C THR A 556 10.27 33.15 25.19
N VAL A 557 10.70 34.32 24.72
CA VAL A 557 9.88 35.55 24.76
C VAL A 557 8.61 35.43 23.89
N HIS A 558 8.71 34.70 22.76
CA HIS A 558 7.58 34.39 21.87
C HIS A 558 7.59 32.91 21.43
N PRO A 559 7.10 31.97 22.26
CA PRO A 559 7.15 30.54 21.97
C PRO A 559 6.34 30.14 20.72
N VAL A 560 5.23 30.85 20.46
CA VAL A 560 4.38 30.63 19.28
C VAL A 560 5.11 31.00 17.98
N LEU A 561 5.80 32.15 17.96
CA LEU A 561 6.58 32.57 16.79
C LEU A 561 7.73 31.59 16.53
N LEU A 562 8.41 31.14 17.59
CA LEU A 562 9.46 30.13 17.46
C LEU A 562 8.92 28.80 16.91
N ALA A 563 7.75 28.35 17.38
CA ALA A 563 7.12 27.13 16.90
C ALA A 563 6.74 27.23 15.41
N LEU A 564 6.23 28.38 14.98
CA LEU A 564 5.96 28.66 13.57
C LEU A 564 7.24 28.63 12.73
N ILE A 565 8.30 29.29 13.19
CA ILE A 565 9.61 29.32 12.50
C ILE A 565 10.17 27.89 12.39
N LEU A 566 10.20 27.11 13.47
CA LEU A 566 10.71 25.73 13.43
C LEU A 566 9.85 24.81 12.56
N SER A 567 8.52 24.99 12.57
CA SER A 567 7.61 24.22 11.72
C SER A 567 7.80 24.45 10.22
N MET A 568 8.55 25.49 9.84
CA MET A 568 8.93 25.78 8.46
C MET A 568 10.42 25.51 8.20
N ALA A 569 11.30 25.87 9.14
CA ALA A 569 12.75 25.72 9.00
C ALA A 569 13.20 24.25 9.06
N VAL A 570 12.67 23.44 9.98
CA VAL A 570 13.08 22.04 10.11
C VAL A 570 12.69 21.21 8.88
N PRO A 571 11.44 21.25 8.38
CA PRO A 571 11.08 20.54 7.15
C PRO A 571 11.86 21.01 5.92
N THR A 572 12.18 22.30 5.81
CA THR A 572 12.96 22.82 4.66
C THR A 572 14.41 22.33 4.70
N ILE A 573 15.04 22.30 5.87
CA ILE A 573 16.39 21.72 6.03
C ILE A 573 16.38 20.23 5.69
N ILE A 574 15.40 19.48 6.19
CA ILE A 574 15.25 18.05 5.87
C ILE A 574 15.05 17.88 4.36
N GLY A 575 14.14 18.65 3.75
CA GLY A 575 13.88 18.60 2.31
C GLY A 575 15.12 18.89 1.47
N LEU A 576 15.92 19.90 1.84
CA LEU A 576 17.18 20.22 1.16
C LEU A 576 18.25 19.12 1.35
N SER A 577 18.31 18.51 2.55
CA SER A 577 19.21 17.39 2.81
C SER A 577 18.85 16.17 1.95
N LEU A 578 17.57 15.81 1.93
CA LEU A 578 17.05 14.71 1.12
C LEU A 578 17.28 14.95 -0.37
N TRP A 579 17.04 16.19 -0.83
CA TRP A 579 17.34 16.59 -2.19
C TRP A 579 18.82 16.39 -2.52
N LYS A 580 19.73 16.91 -1.68
CA LYS A 580 21.17 16.79 -1.93
C LYS A 580 21.65 15.34 -1.97
N GLU A 581 21.13 14.47 -1.10
CA GLU A 581 21.60 13.09 -0.98
C GLU A 581 20.94 12.11 -1.96
N PHE A 582 19.61 12.15 -2.09
CA PHE A 582 18.84 11.13 -2.81
C PHE A 582 18.44 11.54 -4.22
N PHE A 583 18.28 12.85 -4.51
CA PHE A 583 17.98 13.30 -5.88
C PHE A 583 19.01 12.84 -6.92
N PRO A 584 20.35 12.94 -6.70
CA PRO A 584 21.30 12.45 -7.69
C PRO A 584 21.18 10.94 -7.92
N ARG A 585 20.92 10.14 -6.86
CA ARG A 585 20.73 8.69 -6.96
C ARG A 585 19.48 8.35 -7.78
N LEU A 586 18.37 9.02 -7.49
CA LEU A 586 17.11 8.86 -8.22
C LEU A 586 17.28 9.21 -9.70
N MET A 587 18.02 10.28 -9.99
CA MET A 587 18.27 10.70 -11.36
C MET A 587 19.21 9.74 -12.10
N THR A 588 20.24 9.21 -11.44
CA THR A 588 21.10 8.18 -12.05
C THR A 588 20.32 6.91 -12.38
N GLU A 589 19.42 6.47 -11.48
CA GLU A 589 18.55 5.31 -11.74
C GLU A 589 17.58 5.56 -12.91
N LEU A 590 17.03 6.77 -13.04
CA LEU A 590 16.17 7.15 -14.17
C LEU A 590 16.94 7.31 -15.48
N MET A 591 18.23 7.64 -15.42
CA MET A 591 19.11 7.75 -16.58
C MET A 591 19.68 6.40 -17.01
N GLU A 592 19.84 5.46 -16.09
CA GLU A 592 20.33 4.12 -16.36
C GLU A 592 19.25 3.34 -17.12
N LEU A 593 19.59 2.92 -18.34
CA LEU A 593 18.74 2.03 -19.12
C LEU A 593 19.05 0.61 -18.66
N GLN A 594 18.13 0.01 -17.89
CA GLN A 594 18.26 -1.37 -17.48
C GLN A 594 17.61 -2.26 -18.56
N GLU A 595 18.39 -3.13 -19.19
CA GLU A 595 17.86 -4.10 -20.15
C GLU A 595 17.40 -5.36 -19.39
N PHE A 596 16.13 -5.40 -18.97
CA PHE A 596 15.52 -6.63 -18.45
C PHE A 596 15.35 -7.65 -19.59
N TYR A 597 16.35 -8.44 -19.94
CA TYR A 597 16.28 -9.38 -21.06
C TYR A 597 16.30 -10.83 -20.56
N ASP A 598 15.16 -11.52 -20.72
CA ASP A 598 15.02 -12.95 -20.43
C ASP A 598 14.85 -13.75 -21.73
N PRO A 599 15.95 -14.04 -22.45
CA PRO A 599 15.90 -14.73 -23.74
C PRO A 599 15.35 -16.15 -23.61
N ASP A 600 15.64 -16.83 -22.50
CA ASP A 600 15.23 -18.22 -22.31
C ASP A 600 13.71 -18.33 -22.23
N THR A 601 13.04 -17.40 -21.55
CA THR A 601 11.57 -17.38 -21.48
C THR A 601 10.97 -16.97 -22.81
N VAL A 602 11.54 -15.98 -23.52
CA VAL A 602 11.08 -15.58 -24.87
C VAL A 602 11.16 -16.75 -25.85
N GLU A 603 12.27 -17.49 -25.83
CA GLU A 603 12.49 -18.65 -26.69
C GLU A 603 11.49 -19.77 -26.38
N LEU A 604 11.27 -20.07 -25.09
CA LEU A 604 10.27 -21.04 -24.64
C LEU A 604 8.86 -20.67 -25.13
N MET A 605 8.42 -19.43 -24.91
CA MET A 605 7.08 -18.99 -25.33
C MET A 605 6.93 -19.02 -26.86
N THR A 606 7.99 -18.66 -27.58
CA THR A 606 8.01 -18.73 -29.05
C THR A 606 7.93 -20.17 -29.54
N TRP A 607 8.63 -21.10 -28.89
CA TRP A 607 8.56 -22.53 -29.18
C TRP A 607 7.15 -23.08 -28.94
N ILE A 608 6.52 -22.75 -27.81
CA ILE A 608 5.14 -23.18 -27.50
C ILE A 608 4.19 -22.70 -28.60
N LYS A 609 4.23 -21.41 -28.96
CA LYS A 609 3.35 -20.84 -30.00
C LYS A 609 3.53 -21.51 -31.37
N ARG A 610 4.74 -21.94 -31.71
CA ARG A 610 5.06 -22.49 -33.05
C ARG A 610 4.88 -23.99 -33.15
N GLN A 611 5.19 -24.75 -32.10
CA GLN A 611 5.30 -26.21 -32.17
C GLN A 611 4.23 -26.95 -31.36
N ALA A 612 3.61 -26.31 -30.35
CA ALA A 612 2.64 -26.99 -29.51
C ALA A 612 1.25 -27.07 -30.17
N PRO A 613 0.53 -28.21 -30.08
CA PRO A 613 -0.86 -28.30 -30.51
C PRO A 613 -1.77 -27.32 -29.74
N VAL A 614 -2.79 -26.79 -30.40
CA VAL A 614 -3.72 -25.77 -29.82
C VAL A 614 -4.47 -26.29 -28.58
N ALA A 615 -4.75 -27.59 -28.52
CA ALA A 615 -5.45 -28.24 -27.39
C ALA A 615 -4.50 -28.79 -26.31
N ALA A 616 -3.20 -28.45 -26.36
CA ALA A 616 -2.22 -28.96 -25.41
C ALA A 616 -2.37 -28.34 -24.03
N VAL A 617 -2.18 -29.16 -22.99
CA VAL A 617 -2.15 -28.75 -21.59
C VAL A 617 -0.73 -28.78 -21.06
N PHE A 618 -0.28 -27.67 -20.49
CA PHE A 618 1.06 -27.54 -19.90
C PHE A 618 1.03 -27.69 -18.37
N ALA A 619 2.05 -28.36 -17.83
CA ALA A 619 2.31 -28.49 -16.40
C ALA A 619 3.71 -28.01 -16.04
N GLY A 620 3.85 -27.33 -14.90
CA GLY A 620 5.11 -26.79 -14.38
C GLY A 620 4.86 -25.93 -13.14
N SER A 621 5.80 -25.06 -12.76
CA SER A 621 5.56 -24.18 -11.61
C SER A 621 4.35 -23.27 -11.84
N PRO A 622 3.54 -23.00 -10.80
CA PRO A 622 2.41 -22.08 -10.88
C PRO A 622 2.78 -20.70 -11.44
N GLN A 623 3.96 -20.18 -11.12
CA GLN A 623 4.47 -18.90 -11.60
C GLN A 623 4.67 -18.90 -13.12
N LEU A 624 5.33 -19.93 -13.66
CA LEU A 624 5.54 -20.09 -15.10
C LEU A 624 4.21 -20.35 -15.84
N MET A 625 3.29 -21.11 -15.23
CA MET A 625 1.97 -21.35 -15.83
C MET A 625 1.19 -20.05 -16.04
N GLY A 626 1.33 -19.08 -15.11
CA GLY A 626 0.78 -17.74 -15.29
C GLY A 626 1.29 -17.05 -16.57
N ALA A 627 2.61 -17.08 -16.78
CA ALA A 627 3.24 -16.51 -17.96
C ALA A 627 2.82 -17.23 -19.26
N ILE A 628 2.77 -18.58 -19.26
CA ILE A 628 2.31 -19.35 -20.42
C ILE A 628 0.88 -19.00 -20.77
N LYS A 629 0.00 -18.90 -19.76
CA LYS A 629 -1.41 -18.55 -19.99
C LYS A 629 -1.54 -17.17 -20.62
N LEU A 630 -0.82 -16.17 -20.12
CA LEU A 630 -0.84 -14.83 -20.70
C LEU A 630 -0.27 -14.79 -22.12
N CYS A 631 0.96 -15.27 -22.28
CA CYS A 631 1.74 -15.11 -23.50
C CYS A 631 1.16 -15.93 -24.65
N THR A 632 0.72 -17.15 -24.36
CA THR A 632 0.28 -18.11 -25.39
C THR A 632 -1.24 -18.22 -25.43
N GLY A 633 -1.92 -18.22 -24.28
CA GLY A 633 -3.35 -18.50 -24.18
C GLY A 633 -3.70 -19.98 -23.91
N TRP A 634 -2.70 -20.86 -23.88
CA TRP A 634 -2.87 -22.30 -23.71
C TRP A 634 -3.43 -22.65 -22.32
N MET A 635 -4.03 -23.83 -22.24
CA MET A 635 -4.55 -24.37 -20.98
C MET A 635 -3.40 -24.85 -20.09
N VAL A 636 -3.51 -24.57 -18.80
CA VAL A 636 -2.49 -24.93 -17.81
C VAL A 636 -3.06 -25.84 -16.73
N THR A 637 -2.20 -26.62 -16.09
CA THR A 637 -2.63 -27.46 -14.96
C THR A 637 -2.76 -26.69 -13.66
N SER A 638 -2.02 -25.61 -13.46
CA SER A 638 -1.94 -24.91 -12.18
C SER A 638 -1.98 -23.40 -12.39
N LEU A 639 -2.37 -22.68 -11.34
CA LEU A 639 -2.35 -21.22 -11.30
C LEU A 639 -1.66 -20.77 -10.03
N PRO A 640 -1.01 -19.60 -10.02
CA PRO A 640 -0.34 -19.04 -8.84
C PRO A 640 -1.35 -18.51 -7.79
N LEU A 641 -2.54 -19.10 -7.68
CA LEU A 641 -3.55 -18.73 -6.68
C LEU A 641 -3.39 -19.55 -5.41
N TYR A 642 -3.45 -18.87 -4.26
CA TYR A 642 -3.26 -19.47 -2.94
C TYR A 642 -4.51 -19.43 -2.04
N ASN A 643 -5.65 -18.96 -2.56
CA ASN A 643 -6.86 -18.81 -1.75
C ASN A 643 -7.69 -20.10 -1.72
N ASP A 644 -7.73 -20.86 -2.82
CA ASP A 644 -8.55 -22.07 -2.97
C ASP A 644 -7.76 -23.34 -2.61
N ASP A 645 -8.28 -24.12 -1.66
CA ASP A 645 -7.65 -25.34 -1.15
C ASP A 645 -7.41 -26.40 -2.23
N ASP A 646 -8.32 -26.55 -3.20
CA ASP A 646 -8.16 -27.50 -4.30
C ASP A 646 -7.04 -27.06 -5.23
N LEU A 647 -6.92 -25.75 -5.51
CA LEU A 647 -5.82 -25.19 -6.30
C LEU A 647 -4.48 -25.29 -5.58
N LEU A 648 -4.44 -25.04 -4.26
CA LEU A 648 -3.25 -25.24 -3.43
C LEU A 648 -2.78 -26.69 -3.48
N LYS A 649 -3.69 -27.65 -3.27
CA LYS A 649 -3.39 -29.08 -3.34
C LYS A 649 -2.94 -29.49 -4.74
N ARG A 650 -3.53 -28.89 -5.77
CA ARG A 650 -3.11 -29.11 -7.15
C ARG A 650 -1.70 -28.59 -7.41
N ASN A 651 -1.37 -27.40 -6.91
CA ASN A 651 -0.03 -26.84 -6.99
C ASN A 651 1.00 -27.73 -6.27
N GLU A 652 0.69 -28.20 -5.06
CA GLU A 652 1.54 -29.15 -4.32
C GLU A 652 1.77 -30.44 -5.12
N ASN A 653 0.72 -31.00 -5.72
CA ASN A 653 0.82 -32.19 -6.56
C ASN A 653 1.74 -31.98 -7.77
N ILE A 654 1.63 -30.83 -8.45
CA ILE A 654 2.50 -30.51 -9.60
C ILE A 654 3.94 -30.25 -9.14
N TYR A 655 4.16 -29.63 -7.97
CA TYR A 655 5.50 -29.46 -7.40
C TYR A 655 6.21 -30.78 -7.08
N GLN A 656 5.50 -31.91 -6.96
CA GLN A 656 6.10 -33.23 -6.76
C GLN A 656 7.12 -33.61 -7.85
N ILE A 657 7.15 -32.95 -9.01
CA ILE A 657 8.21 -33.10 -10.02
C ILE A 657 9.61 -32.76 -9.48
N TYR A 658 9.72 -32.00 -8.38
CA TYR A 658 10.98 -31.67 -7.71
C TYR A 658 11.27 -32.58 -6.50
N SER A 659 10.43 -33.59 -6.24
CA SER A 659 10.58 -34.55 -5.13
C SER A 659 11.40 -35.79 -5.53
N LYS A 660 11.71 -36.64 -4.53
CA LYS A 660 12.39 -37.94 -4.71
C LYS A 660 11.39 -39.09 -4.90
N ARG A 661 10.57 -39.02 -5.95
CA ARG A 661 9.54 -40.02 -6.29
C ARG A 661 9.83 -40.71 -7.62
N SER A 662 9.18 -41.87 -7.84
CA SER A 662 9.34 -42.66 -9.07
C SER A 662 8.76 -41.93 -10.30
N ALA A 663 9.28 -42.25 -11.48
CA ALA A 663 8.75 -41.74 -12.74
C ALA A 663 7.26 -42.08 -12.94
N GLU A 664 6.83 -43.28 -12.52
CA GLU A 664 5.45 -43.76 -12.61
C GLU A 664 4.50 -42.93 -11.75
N ASP A 665 4.90 -42.60 -10.51
CA ASP A 665 4.09 -41.77 -9.61
C ASP A 665 3.87 -40.38 -10.18
N ILE A 666 4.94 -39.76 -10.69
CA ILE A 666 4.86 -38.43 -11.31
C ILE A 666 4.01 -38.47 -12.58
N TYR A 667 4.18 -39.52 -13.40
CA TYR A 667 3.36 -39.74 -14.58
C TYR A 667 1.86 -39.86 -14.23
N LYS A 668 1.50 -40.63 -13.18
CA LYS A 668 0.11 -40.74 -12.68
C LYS A 668 -0.45 -39.39 -12.23
N ILE A 669 0.34 -38.59 -11.51
CA ILE A 669 -0.08 -37.25 -11.08
C ILE A 669 -0.37 -36.35 -12.30
N LEU A 670 0.56 -36.27 -13.24
CA LEU A 670 0.43 -35.38 -14.41
C LEU A 670 -0.72 -35.81 -15.34
N THR A 671 -0.88 -37.11 -15.55
CA THR A 671 -1.97 -37.66 -16.37
C THR A 671 -3.34 -37.50 -15.71
N SER A 672 -3.42 -37.51 -14.37
CA SER A 672 -4.67 -37.22 -13.65
C SER A 672 -5.21 -35.81 -13.94
N TYR A 673 -4.32 -34.87 -14.26
CA TYR A 673 -4.66 -33.51 -14.68
C TYR A 673 -4.70 -33.32 -16.20
N LYS A 674 -4.63 -34.41 -16.98
CA LYS A 674 -4.55 -34.41 -18.46
C LYS A 674 -3.44 -33.51 -19.02
N ALA A 675 -2.30 -33.43 -18.35
CA ALA A 675 -1.14 -32.73 -18.89
C ALA A 675 -0.60 -33.43 -20.14
N ASN A 676 -0.23 -32.66 -21.16
CA ASN A 676 0.44 -33.17 -22.37
C ASN A 676 1.93 -32.87 -22.38
N TYR A 677 2.31 -31.72 -21.80
CA TYR A 677 3.70 -31.28 -21.70
C TYR A 677 4.03 -30.93 -20.25
N LEU A 678 5.21 -31.36 -19.81
CA LEU A 678 5.82 -31.02 -18.54
C LEU A 678 6.99 -30.09 -18.78
N ILE A 679 7.05 -28.99 -18.04
CA ILE A 679 8.19 -28.06 -18.03
C ILE A 679 8.87 -28.15 -16.67
N VAL A 680 10.17 -28.44 -16.71
CA VAL A 680 11.04 -28.50 -15.54
C VAL A 680 11.98 -27.30 -15.57
N GLU A 681 11.98 -26.51 -14.51
CA GLU A 681 12.83 -25.34 -14.35
C GLU A 681 14.16 -25.71 -13.68
N ASP A 682 15.26 -25.29 -14.28
CA ASP A 682 16.59 -25.56 -13.73
C ASP A 682 16.81 -24.81 -12.40
N ALA A 683 16.32 -23.57 -12.31
CA ALA A 683 16.43 -22.73 -11.13
C ALA A 683 15.84 -23.38 -9.86
N ILE A 684 14.69 -24.04 -9.97
CA ILE A 684 14.04 -24.75 -8.84
C ILE A 684 14.74 -26.08 -8.58
N CYS A 685 15.07 -26.84 -9.63
CA CYS A 685 15.68 -28.15 -9.49
C CYS A 685 17.07 -28.10 -8.82
N ASN A 686 17.88 -27.10 -9.20
CA ASN A 686 19.25 -26.92 -8.73
C ASN A 686 19.40 -25.86 -7.62
N GLU A 687 18.30 -25.38 -7.04
CA GLU A 687 18.33 -24.29 -6.06
C GLU A 687 19.30 -24.56 -4.88
N VAL A 688 20.36 -23.77 -4.75
CA VAL A 688 21.38 -23.91 -3.69
C VAL A 688 21.19 -22.91 -2.54
N GLY A 689 19.98 -22.35 -2.40
CA GLY A 689 19.66 -21.24 -1.49
C GLY A 689 20.22 -21.36 -0.05
N THR A 690 20.50 -20.21 0.56
CA THR A 690 21.18 -20.04 1.86
C THR A 690 20.33 -20.49 3.06
N THR A 691 19.00 -20.45 2.96
CA THR A 691 18.06 -20.88 4.01
C THR A 691 17.67 -22.35 3.85
N ARG A 692 18.42 -23.24 4.51
CA ARG A 692 18.05 -24.67 4.62
C ARG A 692 16.64 -24.79 5.24
N GLY A 693 15.77 -25.60 4.63
CA GLY A 693 14.41 -25.86 5.14
C GLY A 693 13.28 -25.07 4.46
N CYS A 694 13.59 -24.07 3.62
CA CYS A 694 12.59 -23.28 2.89
C CYS A 694 12.57 -23.48 1.37
N ARG A 695 13.50 -24.29 0.84
CA ARG A 695 13.54 -24.61 -0.59
C ARG A 695 12.37 -25.55 -0.94
N VAL A 696 11.78 -25.40 -2.13
CA VAL A 696 10.68 -26.29 -2.60
C VAL A 696 11.04 -27.76 -2.36
N LYS A 697 12.28 -28.13 -2.73
CA LYS A 697 12.79 -29.49 -2.61
C LYS A 697 12.92 -30.00 -1.18
N ASP A 698 13.28 -29.14 -0.23
CA ASP A 698 13.41 -29.50 1.18
C ASP A 698 12.02 -29.72 1.79
N LEU A 699 11.09 -28.81 1.47
CA LEU A 699 9.71 -28.86 1.93
C LEU A 699 8.98 -30.10 1.40
N LEU A 700 9.22 -30.47 0.14
CA LEU A 700 8.70 -31.71 -0.44
C LEU A 700 9.34 -32.95 0.19
N ASP A 701 10.63 -32.89 0.52
CA ASP A 701 11.31 -34.01 1.19
C ASP A 701 10.76 -34.20 2.61
N ILE A 702 10.42 -33.13 3.33
CA ILE A 702 9.75 -33.19 4.65
C ILE A 702 8.32 -33.72 4.51
N ALA A 703 7.53 -33.16 3.59
CA ALA A 703 6.13 -33.53 3.40
C ALA A 703 5.94 -34.99 2.97
N ASN A 704 6.88 -35.52 2.18
CA ASN A 704 6.88 -36.93 1.76
C ASN A 704 7.63 -37.86 2.74
N GLY A 705 8.21 -37.35 3.83
CA GLY A 705 8.96 -38.15 4.80
C GLY A 705 10.31 -38.70 4.30
N HIS A 706 10.90 -38.08 3.29
CA HIS A 706 12.19 -38.48 2.70
C HIS A 706 13.42 -37.98 3.48
N VAL A 707 13.25 -37.00 4.36
CA VAL A 707 14.30 -36.46 5.24
C VAL A 707 13.64 -36.02 6.55
N VAL A 708 13.92 -36.72 7.65
CA VAL A 708 13.55 -36.29 9.02
C VAL A 708 14.84 -35.91 9.73
N CYS A 709 15.09 -34.60 9.90
CA CYS A 709 16.12 -34.11 10.81
C CYS A 709 15.43 -33.64 12.08
N GLU A 710 15.02 -34.57 12.94
CA GLU A 710 14.85 -34.29 14.36
C GLU A 710 16.03 -34.92 15.11
N GLU A 711 16.51 -34.23 16.15
CA GLU A 711 17.63 -34.67 16.98
C GLU A 711 17.36 -36.07 17.53
N GLY A 712 17.94 -37.09 16.88
CA GLY A 712 17.94 -38.48 17.36
C GLY A 712 17.32 -39.52 16.41
N ASP A 713 16.67 -39.15 15.31
CA ASP A 713 15.93 -40.13 14.49
C ASP A 713 16.62 -40.56 13.18
N LYS A 714 16.39 -41.83 12.81
CA LYS A 714 16.97 -42.52 11.65
C LYS A 714 16.58 -41.83 10.33
N LEU A 715 17.60 -41.38 9.58
CA LEU A 715 17.44 -40.84 8.23
C LEU A 715 16.82 -41.90 7.30
N THR A 716 15.55 -41.74 6.94
CA THR A 716 14.88 -42.63 5.98
C THR A 716 15.33 -42.23 4.57
N TYR A 717 16.25 -42.98 3.98
CA TYR A 717 16.70 -42.72 2.61
C TYR A 717 15.59 -43.06 1.61
N SER A 718 15.25 -42.13 0.71
CA SER A 718 14.38 -42.45 -0.43
C SER A 718 15.08 -43.42 -1.39
N LYS A 719 14.31 -44.38 -1.91
CA LYS A 719 14.76 -45.36 -2.92
C LYS A 719 15.06 -44.70 -4.27
N TYR A 720 14.49 -43.53 -4.54
CA TYR A 720 14.58 -42.85 -5.83
C TYR A 720 15.44 -41.59 -5.74
N GLY A 721 16.15 -41.29 -6.83
CA GLY A 721 16.76 -39.98 -7.04
C GLY A 721 15.69 -38.89 -7.21
N ARG A 722 16.13 -37.63 -7.28
CA ARG A 722 15.21 -36.50 -7.46
C ARG A 722 14.74 -36.46 -8.91
N PHE A 723 13.43 -36.49 -9.14
CA PHE A 723 12.86 -36.66 -10.49
C PHE A 723 13.41 -35.65 -11.50
N CYS A 724 13.50 -34.36 -11.12
CA CYS A 724 13.96 -33.30 -12.00
C CYS A 724 15.44 -33.45 -12.47
N HIS A 725 16.26 -34.21 -11.73
CA HIS A 725 17.61 -34.59 -12.13
C HIS A 725 17.60 -35.87 -12.98
N GLU A 726 16.89 -36.90 -12.51
CA GLU A 726 16.85 -38.22 -13.15
C GLU A 726 16.24 -38.18 -14.56
N VAL A 727 15.18 -37.38 -14.77
CA VAL A 727 14.51 -37.25 -16.07
C VAL A 727 15.44 -36.66 -17.15
N LYS A 728 16.47 -35.90 -16.76
CA LYS A 728 17.46 -35.32 -17.69
C LYS A 728 18.45 -36.35 -18.24
N ILE A 729 18.68 -37.44 -17.50
CA ILE A 729 19.66 -38.50 -17.83
C ILE A 729 19.11 -39.43 -18.94
N ASN A 730 17.80 -39.39 -19.20
CA ASN A 730 17.13 -40.04 -20.33
C ASN A 730 17.36 -41.57 -20.39
N TYR A 731 17.10 -42.26 -19.27
CA TYR A 731 17.22 -43.72 -19.13
C TYR A 731 15.89 -44.37 -18.67
N SER A 732 15.76 -45.70 -18.80
CA SER A 732 14.55 -46.44 -18.39
C SER A 732 14.38 -46.41 -16.85
N PRO A 733 13.16 -46.13 -16.31
CA PRO A 733 11.86 -46.09 -16.98
C PRO A 733 11.41 -44.69 -17.44
N TYR A 734 12.22 -43.64 -17.28
CA TYR A 734 11.81 -42.25 -17.54
C TYR A 734 11.44 -42.01 -19.01
N VAL A 735 12.22 -42.57 -19.95
CA VAL A 735 11.99 -42.41 -21.40
C VAL A 735 10.66 -43.03 -21.85
N ASN A 736 10.17 -44.05 -21.14
CA ASN A 736 8.90 -44.70 -21.44
C ASN A 736 7.73 -43.73 -21.20
N TYR A 737 7.85 -42.88 -20.17
CA TYR A 737 6.81 -41.94 -19.76
C TYR A 737 6.99 -40.53 -20.34
N PHE A 738 8.22 -40.09 -20.53
CA PHE A 738 8.56 -38.71 -20.87
C PHE A 738 9.56 -38.65 -22.03
N THR A 739 9.26 -37.84 -23.04
CA THR A 739 10.15 -37.60 -24.17
C THR A 739 10.53 -36.13 -24.23
N ARG A 740 11.82 -35.82 -24.12
CA ARG A 740 12.31 -34.43 -24.19
C ARG A 740 12.10 -33.89 -25.61
N VAL A 741 11.41 -32.76 -25.72
CA VAL A 741 11.07 -32.12 -27.01
C VAL A 741 11.70 -30.74 -27.19
N TYR A 742 12.05 -30.07 -26.10
CA TYR A 742 12.71 -28.78 -26.11
C TYR A 742 13.56 -28.60 -24.85
N TRP A 743 14.66 -27.87 -24.97
CA TRP A 743 15.49 -27.48 -23.83
C TRP A 743 16.27 -26.22 -24.17
N ASN A 744 16.44 -25.36 -23.18
CA ASN A 744 17.39 -24.26 -23.18
C ASN A 744 18.13 -24.24 -21.84
N ARG A 745 18.79 -23.14 -21.50
CA ARG A 745 19.58 -23.04 -20.26
C ARG A 745 18.70 -23.12 -19.01
N SER A 746 17.48 -22.59 -19.06
CA SER A 746 16.60 -22.45 -17.89
C SER A 746 15.47 -23.48 -17.83
N TYR A 747 15.01 -23.98 -18.97
CA TYR A 747 13.81 -24.80 -19.10
C TYR A 747 14.05 -26.09 -19.88
N PHE A 748 13.47 -27.19 -19.39
CA PHE A 748 13.43 -28.47 -20.07
C PHE A 748 11.98 -28.90 -20.27
N VAL A 749 11.56 -29.12 -21.51
CA VAL A 749 10.19 -29.49 -21.86
C VAL A 749 10.13 -30.94 -22.30
N TYR A 750 9.25 -31.69 -21.66
CA TYR A 750 9.00 -33.11 -21.89
C TYR A 750 7.56 -33.31 -22.36
N LYS A 751 7.38 -34.02 -23.47
CA LYS A 751 6.08 -34.56 -23.87
C LYS A 751 5.77 -35.78 -23.00
N ILE A 752 4.55 -35.84 -22.50
CA ILE A 752 4.04 -36.96 -21.70
C ILE A 752 3.47 -37.99 -22.68
N ASN A 753 4.04 -39.20 -22.65
CA ASN A 753 3.68 -40.26 -23.60
C ASN A 753 2.32 -40.85 -23.26
N THR A 754 1.41 -40.90 -24.23
CA THR A 754 0.08 -41.49 -24.05
C THR A 754 0.10 -43.01 -24.12
N VAL A 755 1.12 -43.58 -24.78
CA VAL A 755 1.35 -45.02 -24.91
C VAL A 755 2.68 -45.34 -24.26
N ILE A 756 2.66 -46.16 -23.21
CA ILE A 756 3.85 -46.59 -22.49
C ILE A 756 4.43 -47.79 -23.23
N SER A 757 5.54 -47.59 -23.95
CA SER A 757 6.30 -48.71 -24.51
C SER A 757 7.30 -49.19 -23.47
N PHE A 758 7.07 -50.38 -22.90
CA PHE A 758 8.12 -51.06 -22.15
C PHE A 758 9.08 -51.68 -23.15
N GLN A 759 10.21 -51.01 -23.44
CA GLN A 759 11.33 -51.70 -24.06
C GLN A 759 11.92 -52.62 -22.97
N SER A 760 11.69 -53.92 -23.15
CA SER A 760 12.21 -55.01 -22.31
C SER A 760 13.72 -55.15 -22.44
#